data_AF-A0A7W7GYA1-F1
#
_entry.id   AF-A0A7W7GYA1-F1
#
_cell.length_a   1.000
_cell.length_b   1.000
_cell.length_c   1.000
_cell.angle_alpha   90.00
_cell.angle_beta   90.00
_cell.angle_gamma   90.00
#
_symmetry.space_group_name_H-M   'P 1'
#
loop_
_entity.id
_entity.type
_entity.pdbx_description
1 polymer ?
#
loop_
_entity_poly.entity_id
_entity_poly.type
_entity_poly.pdbx_seq_one_letter_code
_entity_poly.pdbx_strand_id
1 'polypeptide(L)'
;MREESTGHPDPIASQESAEPPKRRPRRRRMVATALAVLTFWCAAGVGAAEAYVESVPVPGAVPQPQASVLYYRDGKTILARVGATDHNDVPLSAISPALRQAVLLAEDRDFYEHAGVSLRGVARAVVADVSGKREGASTITQQYARNAFLTQRVTVDRKMQELALAINLERQYGKDEILARYLNTIYYGRGAYGIAAAANAYFGVTPDRLDFAQSAVLAAVIKDPWGYDPDHDPTAARRRWNWLFATARDAGLIDPATVTYPNVRPAGSAIGGPLGLVVDRVERELAGHGITSQQLHTQGLRVVTTLDQPAQQAAVNAVRAQLHGQPAGLQAALVALDPATGGVRAYYGGERGSGYFDNAAAAHPAASTFKPIVLAAALGQGIAYRSRWDGSSPRLFPDRGVPLRNHDDRQCPECTLQQAMVDSLNTPFYAVTAQIGPGRVRDMAVRLGIPEKYDGHKSLVDVKGDPAPGKTRGDISLGRYPVVPGDLATVYATLAGDGVRHQRHFVESVSGAGGIGYTTRDVATTVVDRKIAADVTTVLKSVVTERGITPGRPAAGKTGTQQYRDTRDNQDAWMAGYTPELASVVWIGKAKPGPLRDARNKRIEGDTMPSSIWRDFTRSALQGRPATPLPQPARVGRTDAGDFGKAGHEVKNPDSVAGRHAAAAGYQPVVHTEHSGKRLALTFDDGPSEDTPAVLDLLAKYHVKATFCVVGENAEWYPQLVRRIVAEGHRLCNHSMHHDDLGIISEAKSRADIAAADAAIAEAAPGATVTYYRAPYGDFGPSARAGGKAGHTPLGWVVDPDDWLLPGAGVIASRIKQQLTPRAVVLVHDGGGDRKQTVVALRTLIPELLAEGWSFDHPETTVAAQPLPGPKPSVTGSAPSGAAAPSTAPAAPSGTAPPSAPVAPSVPVSGAASASPSMSSSAPGQSGSKPGPKGPGGR
;
A
#
# COMPACT_ATOMS: atom_id res chain seq x y z
N MET A 1 20.00 -67.23 17.13
CA MET A 1 19.77 -68.62 16.65
C MET A 1 21.13 -69.27 16.47
N ARG A 2 21.27 -70.54 16.86
CA ARG A 2 22.20 -71.61 16.41
C ARG A 2 23.60 -71.22 15.87
N GLU A 3 24.72 -71.71 16.41
CA GLU A 3 25.20 -73.13 16.38
C GLU A 3 25.53 -73.56 14.94
N GLU A 4 26.62 -74.26 14.61
CA GLU A 4 27.55 -75.14 15.39
C GLU A 4 28.96 -75.14 14.67
N SER A 5 30.08 -75.82 15.01
CA SER A 5 30.43 -76.85 16.02
C SER A 5 31.98 -76.94 16.30
N THR A 6 32.41 -78.10 16.82
CA THR A 6 33.74 -78.74 17.04
C THR A 6 34.94 -78.46 16.10
N GLY A 7 36.21 -78.75 16.46
CA GLY A 7 36.79 -79.18 17.76
C GLY A 7 37.81 -80.36 17.73
N HIS A 8 39.00 -80.17 18.34
CA HIS A 8 40.07 -81.18 18.70
C HIS A 8 40.87 -81.87 17.56
N PRO A 9 42.11 -82.39 17.80
CA PRO A 9 43.12 -82.03 18.83
C PRO A 9 44.60 -81.93 18.34
N ASP A 10 45.49 -81.55 19.27
CA ASP A 10 46.98 -81.61 19.30
C ASP A 10 47.60 -83.03 19.10
N PRO A 11 48.94 -83.27 18.94
CA PRO A 11 50.05 -82.48 19.55
C PRO A 11 51.46 -82.35 18.86
N ILE A 12 52.21 -81.34 19.34
CA ILE A 12 53.68 -81.24 19.57
C ILE A 12 54.67 -81.50 18.41
N ALA A 13 55.37 -80.43 18.03
CA ALA A 13 56.83 -80.40 17.79
C ALA A 13 57.39 -79.01 18.15
N SER A 14 58.64 -78.91 18.61
CA SER A 14 59.20 -77.71 19.26
C SER A 14 60.26 -76.96 18.44
N GLN A 15 60.20 -75.62 18.40
CA GLN A 15 61.39 -74.76 18.21
C GLN A 15 61.20 -73.33 18.72
N GLU A 16 62.30 -72.55 18.76
CA GLU A 16 62.53 -71.35 19.55
C GLU A 16 61.54 -70.18 19.39
N SER A 17 61.27 -69.46 20.51
CA SER A 17 60.59 -68.17 20.53
C SER A 17 61.48 -67.08 21.14
N ALA A 18 61.94 -66.13 20.33
CA ALA A 18 62.82 -65.03 20.76
C ALA A 18 62.04 -63.86 21.42
N GLU A 19 62.73 -63.06 22.25
CA GLU A 19 62.15 -61.87 22.89
C GLU A 19 61.68 -60.79 21.88
N PRO A 20 60.51 -60.15 22.09
CA PRO A 20 60.03 -59.05 21.25
C PRO A 20 60.66 -57.69 21.65
N PRO A 21 61.39 -56.99 20.75
CA PRO A 21 62.10 -55.75 21.11
C PRO A 21 61.19 -54.52 21.32
N LYS A 22 61.65 -53.62 22.21
CA LYS A 22 60.91 -52.45 22.73
C LYS A 22 60.45 -51.47 21.63
N ARG A 23 59.14 -51.29 21.47
CA ARG A 23 58.51 -50.40 20.45
C ARG A 23 58.47 -48.91 20.86
N ARG A 24 59.34 -48.07 20.27
CA ARG A 24 59.09 -46.68 19.78
C ARG A 24 60.42 -46.05 19.29
N PRO A 25 60.43 -45.19 18.23
CA PRO A 25 59.69 -43.92 18.23
C PRO A 25 59.07 -43.49 16.88
N ARG A 26 58.59 -44.42 16.03
CA ARG A 26 58.03 -44.10 14.69
C ARG A 26 56.96 -42.98 14.69
N ARG A 27 56.12 -42.89 15.73
CA ARG A 27 55.07 -41.86 15.90
C ARG A 27 55.61 -40.43 16.04
N ARG A 28 56.81 -40.22 16.64
CA ARG A 28 57.42 -38.89 16.77
C ARG A 28 57.83 -38.31 15.42
N ARG A 29 58.37 -39.14 14.51
CA ARG A 29 58.73 -38.70 13.15
C ARG A 29 57.49 -38.30 12.34
N MET A 30 56.41 -39.08 12.37
CA MET A 30 55.16 -38.73 11.67
C MET A 30 54.57 -37.39 12.15
N VAL A 31 54.57 -37.14 13.47
CA VAL A 31 54.11 -35.85 14.03
C VAL A 31 55.02 -34.70 13.59
N ALA A 32 56.35 -34.89 13.60
CA ALA A 32 57.30 -33.88 13.14
C ALA A 32 57.15 -33.57 11.64
N THR A 33 56.92 -34.58 10.78
CA THR A 33 56.65 -34.38 9.35
C THR A 33 55.32 -33.68 9.12
N ALA A 34 54.26 -34.04 9.86
CA ALA A 34 52.96 -33.36 9.77
C ALA A 34 53.05 -31.88 10.19
N LEU A 35 53.81 -31.58 11.25
CA LEU A 35 54.14 -30.21 11.65
C LEU A 35 54.93 -29.48 10.58
N ALA A 36 56.01 -30.07 10.04
CA ALA A 36 56.82 -29.44 9.00
C ALA A 36 56.01 -29.13 7.72
N VAL A 37 55.13 -30.04 7.29
CA VAL A 37 54.21 -29.82 6.17
C VAL A 37 53.20 -28.72 6.49
N LEU A 38 52.63 -28.71 7.69
CA LEU A 38 51.73 -27.63 8.12
C LEU A 38 52.43 -26.27 8.15
N THR A 39 53.64 -26.18 8.72
CA THR A 39 54.45 -24.95 8.75
C THR A 39 54.81 -24.49 7.33
N PHE A 40 55.14 -25.40 6.42
CA PHE A 40 55.38 -25.08 5.01
C PHE A 40 54.12 -24.50 4.33
N TRP A 41 52.95 -25.12 4.50
CA TRP A 41 51.70 -24.58 3.95
C TRP A 41 51.28 -23.25 4.60
N CYS A 42 51.52 -23.06 5.89
CA CYS A 42 51.34 -21.76 6.54
C CYS A 42 52.28 -20.69 5.97
N ALA A 43 53.57 -21.01 5.78
CA ALA A 43 54.55 -20.08 5.21
C ALA A 43 54.24 -19.74 3.74
N ALA A 44 53.84 -20.74 2.93
CA ALA A 44 53.40 -20.53 1.56
C ALA A 44 52.11 -19.69 1.49
N GLY A 45 51.16 -19.91 2.42
CA GLY A 45 49.94 -19.11 2.55
C GLY A 45 50.23 -17.65 2.93
N VAL A 46 51.17 -17.41 3.84
CA VAL A 46 51.63 -16.06 4.20
C VAL A 46 52.34 -15.40 3.01
N GLY A 47 53.22 -16.11 2.30
CA GLY A 47 53.89 -15.57 1.11
C GLY A 47 52.91 -15.23 -0.03
N ALA A 48 51.89 -16.07 -0.24
CA ALA A 48 50.82 -15.79 -1.21
C ALA A 48 49.93 -14.61 -0.79
N ALA A 49 49.67 -14.45 0.51
CA ALA A 49 48.95 -13.30 1.03
C ALA A 49 49.77 -12.00 0.89
N GLU A 50 51.06 -12.03 1.20
CA GLU A 50 51.97 -10.88 1.04
C GLU A 50 52.10 -10.46 -0.44
N ALA A 51 52.32 -11.41 -1.35
CA ALA A 51 52.36 -11.12 -2.79
C ALA A 51 51.02 -10.57 -3.32
N TYR A 52 49.89 -11.01 -2.77
CA TYR A 52 48.58 -10.41 -3.07
C TYR A 52 48.48 -8.97 -2.53
N VAL A 53 48.97 -8.71 -1.31
CA VAL A 53 49.03 -7.36 -0.72
C VAL A 53 49.88 -6.42 -1.57
N GLU A 54 51.08 -6.84 -2.00
CA GLU A 54 51.95 -6.07 -2.91
C GLU A 54 51.28 -5.80 -4.28
N SER A 55 50.43 -6.72 -4.77
CA SER A 55 49.70 -6.56 -6.03
C SER A 55 48.56 -5.51 -6.00
N VAL A 56 48.21 -4.98 -4.83
CA VAL A 56 47.15 -3.96 -4.67
C VAL A 56 47.79 -2.58 -4.38
N PRO A 57 48.12 -1.78 -5.41
CA PRO A 57 48.74 -0.48 -5.22
C PRO A 57 47.80 0.51 -4.54
N VAL A 58 48.33 1.30 -3.60
CA VAL A 58 47.65 2.52 -3.13
C VAL A 58 47.71 3.56 -4.26
N PRO A 59 46.61 4.22 -4.63
CA PRO A 59 46.65 5.30 -5.61
C PRO A 59 47.60 6.42 -5.16
N GLY A 60 48.57 6.75 -6.02
CA GLY A 60 49.76 7.55 -5.66
C GLY A 60 49.50 8.99 -5.16
N ALA A 61 48.27 9.47 -5.25
CA ALA A 61 47.76 10.56 -4.43
C ALA A 61 46.36 10.19 -3.94
N VAL A 62 46.15 10.24 -2.62
CA VAL A 62 44.79 10.28 -2.04
C VAL A 62 44.13 11.57 -2.52
N PRO A 63 42.99 11.52 -3.24
CA PRO A 63 42.29 12.73 -3.65
C PRO A 63 41.88 13.53 -2.41
N GLN A 64 42.31 14.79 -2.32
CA GLN A 64 41.83 15.69 -1.28
C GLN A 64 40.30 15.89 -1.44
N PRO A 65 39.51 15.88 -0.34
CA PRO A 65 38.05 16.00 -0.44
C PRO A 65 37.59 17.26 -1.19
N GLN A 66 37.07 17.08 -2.40
CA GLN A 66 36.53 18.15 -3.24
C GLN A 66 35.02 17.98 -3.43
N ALA A 67 34.27 19.06 -3.20
CA ALA A 67 32.84 19.09 -3.48
C ALA A 67 32.57 18.98 -4.99
N SER A 68 31.71 18.03 -5.36
CA SER A 68 31.24 17.86 -6.73
C SER A 68 30.22 18.94 -7.10
N VAL A 69 30.15 19.28 -8.38
CA VAL A 69 29.23 20.30 -8.90
C VAL A 69 28.24 19.64 -9.85
N LEU A 70 26.96 19.71 -9.47
CA LEU A 70 25.84 19.30 -10.29
C LEU A 70 25.39 20.50 -11.12
N TYR A 71 25.23 20.29 -12.42
CA TYR A 71 24.78 21.27 -13.40
C TYR A 71 23.42 20.88 -13.95
N TYR A 72 22.64 21.86 -14.40
CA TYR A 72 21.51 21.63 -15.29
C TYR A 72 22.01 21.15 -16.67
N ARG A 73 21.08 20.74 -17.54
CA ARG A 73 21.34 20.21 -18.90
C ARG A 73 22.09 21.13 -19.87
N ASP A 74 22.30 22.39 -19.51
CA ASP A 74 23.14 23.32 -20.28
C ASP A 74 24.64 23.09 -20.04
N GLY A 75 24.99 22.28 -19.03
CA GLY A 75 26.35 21.99 -18.59
C GLY A 75 27.09 23.19 -17.99
N LYS A 76 26.39 24.30 -17.69
CA LYS A 76 26.95 25.61 -17.33
C LYS A 76 26.32 26.18 -16.07
N THR A 77 25.00 26.11 -15.95
CA THR A 77 24.27 26.61 -14.78
C THR A 77 24.33 25.58 -13.66
N ILE A 78 24.83 26.00 -12.50
CA ILE A 78 24.94 25.13 -11.32
C ILE A 78 23.53 24.85 -10.76
N LEU A 79 23.23 23.57 -10.56
CA LEU A 79 22.05 23.05 -9.88
C LEU A 79 22.31 22.91 -8.38
N ALA A 80 23.45 22.31 -8.03
CA ALA A 80 23.88 22.13 -6.64
C ALA A 80 25.41 21.94 -6.53
N ARG A 81 25.93 22.10 -5.31
CA ARG A 81 27.27 21.63 -4.91
C ARG A 81 27.09 20.61 -3.79
N VAL A 82 27.70 19.44 -3.92
CA VAL A 82 27.54 18.30 -3.00
C VAL A 82 28.91 17.88 -2.46
N GLY A 83 28.98 17.52 -1.18
CA GLY A 83 30.19 17.72 -0.39
C GLY A 83 30.33 19.16 0.14
N ALA A 84 31.19 19.38 1.12
CA ALA A 84 31.38 20.70 1.71
C ALA A 84 32.23 21.61 0.80
N THR A 85 31.77 22.83 0.57
CA THR A 85 32.46 23.84 -0.25
C THR A 85 33.73 24.38 0.38
N ASP A 86 33.88 24.24 1.70
CA ASP A 86 34.89 24.93 2.52
C ASP A 86 35.69 23.93 3.39
N HIS A 87 35.96 22.73 2.85
CA HIS A 87 36.85 21.76 3.51
C HIS A 87 38.31 22.21 3.42
N ASN A 88 38.74 22.98 4.42
CA ASN A 88 40.09 22.81 4.95
C ASN A 88 40.10 21.50 5.74
N ASP A 89 40.82 20.49 5.26
CA ASP A 89 41.03 19.20 5.92
C ASP A 89 41.57 19.45 7.35
N VAL A 90 40.76 19.23 8.39
CA VAL A 90 41.19 19.61 9.75
C VAL A 90 42.25 18.62 10.26
N PRO A 91 43.46 19.08 10.64
CA PRO A 91 44.49 18.20 11.18
C PRO A 91 44.02 17.61 12.51
N LEU A 92 44.53 16.44 12.89
CA LEU A 92 44.09 15.75 14.12
C LEU A 92 44.23 16.61 15.38
N SER A 93 45.18 17.55 15.40
CA SER A 93 45.35 18.55 16.45
C SER A 93 44.16 19.51 16.63
N ALA A 94 43.44 19.83 15.54
CA ALA A 94 42.25 20.68 15.53
C ALA A 94 40.93 19.91 15.76
N ILE A 95 41.01 18.61 16.09
CA ILE A 95 39.87 17.76 16.42
C ILE A 95 39.89 17.49 17.94
N SER A 96 38.76 17.69 18.62
CA SER A 96 38.63 17.47 20.07
C SER A 96 39.16 16.09 20.51
N PRO A 97 40.01 16.00 21.55
CA PRO A 97 40.45 14.72 22.11
C PRO A 97 39.29 13.81 22.53
N ALA A 98 38.19 14.40 23.00
CA ALA A 98 36.98 13.67 23.39
C ALA A 98 36.33 12.95 22.20
N LEU A 99 36.38 13.55 21.00
CA LEU A 99 35.91 12.89 19.77
C LEU A 99 36.82 11.75 19.36
N ARG A 100 38.14 11.97 19.36
CA ARG A 100 39.11 10.92 19.03
C ARG A 100 38.87 9.69 19.91
N GLN A 101 38.78 9.90 21.22
CA GLN A 101 38.46 8.85 22.20
C GLN A 101 37.10 8.20 21.93
N ALA A 102 36.02 8.97 21.71
CA ALA A 102 34.68 8.43 21.47
C ALA A 102 34.61 7.56 20.19
N VAL A 103 35.26 7.97 19.10
CA VAL A 103 35.28 7.22 17.83
C VAL A 103 36.13 5.94 17.94
N LEU A 104 37.32 6.02 18.54
CA LEU A 104 38.14 4.84 18.85
C LEU A 104 37.35 3.86 19.73
N LEU A 105 36.66 4.34 20.76
CA LEU A 105 35.90 3.50 21.68
C LEU A 105 34.69 2.80 21.03
N ALA A 106 34.06 3.47 20.05
CA ALA A 106 32.88 3.02 19.32
C ALA A 106 33.17 2.02 18.20
N GLU A 107 34.27 2.24 17.46
CA GLU A 107 34.60 1.54 16.22
C GLU A 107 35.87 0.68 16.31
N ASP A 108 36.94 1.15 16.96
CA ASP A 108 38.25 0.46 16.93
C ASP A 108 39.14 0.81 18.15
N ARG A 109 38.96 0.06 19.24
CA ARG A 109 39.61 0.35 20.54
C ARG A 109 41.11 0.08 20.52
N ASP A 110 41.53 -0.90 19.72
CA ASP A 110 42.90 -1.40 19.63
C ASP A 110 43.64 -0.71 18.46
N PHE A 111 43.11 0.39 17.91
CA PHE A 111 43.55 1.02 16.65
C PHE A 111 45.06 1.28 16.60
N TYR A 112 45.66 1.80 17.68
CA TYR A 112 47.09 2.11 17.73
C TYR A 112 47.98 0.85 17.94
N GLU A 113 47.42 -0.32 18.30
CA GLU A 113 48.17 -1.56 18.53
C GLU A 113 48.34 -2.44 17.27
N HIS A 114 47.48 -2.30 16.26
CA HIS A 114 47.48 -3.19 15.09
C HIS A 114 48.06 -2.52 13.83
N ALA A 115 48.52 -3.32 12.85
CA ALA A 115 48.89 -2.82 11.52
C ALA A 115 47.78 -3.15 10.50
N GLY A 116 46.87 -2.20 10.26
CA GLY A 116 45.74 -2.34 9.31
C GLY A 116 44.60 -3.25 9.77
N VAL A 117 44.89 -4.34 10.47
CA VAL A 117 43.92 -5.43 10.74
C VAL A 117 44.03 -5.92 12.20
N SER A 118 42.92 -5.87 12.95
CA SER A 118 42.89 -6.37 14.33
C SER A 118 42.62 -7.88 14.38
N LEU A 119 43.66 -8.68 14.62
CA LEU A 119 43.53 -10.13 14.84
C LEU A 119 42.63 -10.45 16.04
N ARG A 120 42.69 -9.63 17.11
CA ARG A 120 41.78 -9.73 18.27
C ARG A 120 40.33 -9.45 17.86
N GLY A 121 40.10 -8.45 17.01
CA GLY A 121 38.77 -8.11 16.48
C GLY A 121 38.16 -9.22 15.64
N VAL A 122 38.95 -9.84 14.74
CA VAL A 122 38.52 -10.98 13.93
C VAL A 122 38.17 -12.19 14.82
N ALA A 123 39.04 -12.56 15.77
CA ALA A 123 38.77 -13.67 16.68
C ALA A 123 37.51 -13.43 17.54
N ARG A 124 37.34 -12.21 18.07
CA ARG A 124 36.16 -11.79 18.85
C ARG A 124 34.88 -11.90 18.03
N ALA A 125 34.88 -11.45 16.78
CA ALA A 125 33.73 -11.51 15.89
C ALA A 125 33.33 -12.94 15.49
N VAL A 126 34.30 -13.84 15.27
CA VAL A 126 34.02 -15.26 15.01
C VAL A 126 33.33 -15.91 16.22
N VAL A 127 33.80 -15.65 17.44
CA VAL A 127 33.13 -16.12 18.67
C VAL A 127 31.74 -15.49 18.82
N ALA A 128 31.59 -14.21 18.48
CA ALA A 128 30.33 -13.50 18.59
C ALA A 128 29.26 -14.02 17.62
N ASP A 129 29.58 -14.21 16.33
CA ASP A 129 28.64 -14.72 15.31
C ASP A 129 28.20 -16.17 15.62
N VAL A 130 29.11 -17.01 16.14
CA VAL A 130 28.79 -18.35 16.68
C VAL A 130 27.86 -18.28 17.90
N SER A 131 27.94 -17.21 18.71
CA SER A 131 27.00 -16.95 19.82
C SER A 131 25.70 -16.25 19.40
N GLY A 132 25.46 -16.06 18.09
CA GLY A 132 24.28 -15.37 17.56
C GLY A 132 24.30 -13.84 17.67
N LYS A 133 25.45 -13.24 18.02
CA LYS A 133 25.64 -11.79 18.16
C LYS A 133 26.54 -11.25 17.05
N ARG A 134 25.96 -10.57 16.06
CA ARG A 134 26.73 -9.89 15.00
C ARG A 134 27.41 -8.63 15.49
N GLU A 135 28.70 -8.73 15.78
CA GLU A 135 29.60 -7.59 15.94
C GLU A 135 30.48 -7.37 14.69
N GLY A 136 30.90 -6.13 14.46
CA GLY A 136 31.74 -5.76 13.32
C GLY A 136 33.22 -5.97 13.63
N ALA A 137 33.94 -6.65 12.73
CA ALA A 137 35.36 -6.98 12.90
C ALA A 137 36.35 -6.01 12.20
N SER A 138 35.87 -4.92 11.61
CA SER A 138 36.66 -4.10 10.68
C SER A 138 37.24 -2.85 11.34
N THR A 139 38.56 -2.68 11.20
CA THR A 139 39.33 -1.57 11.78
C THR A 139 39.01 -0.22 11.12
N ILE A 140 39.34 0.89 11.78
CA ILE A 140 39.25 2.24 11.20
C ILE A 140 39.98 2.31 9.87
N THR A 141 41.15 1.69 9.74
CA THR A 141 41.92 1.63 8.48
C THR A 141 41.18 0.87 7.38
N GLN A 142 40.54 -0.26 7.69
CA GLN A 142 39.69 -0.98 6.74
C GLN A 142 38.44 -0.19 6.35
N GLN A 143 37.82 0.53 7.31
CA GLN A 143 36.69 1.40 7.03
C GLN A 143 37.11 2.58 6.12
N TYR A 144 38.28 3.17 6.34
CA TYR A 144 38.86 4.20 5.48
C TYR A 144 39.17 3.67 4.07
N ALA A 145 39.89 2.55 3.96
CA ALA A 145 40.23 1.88 2.71
C ALA A 145 38.97 1.57 1.87
N ARG A 146 37.94 1.01 2.52
CA ARG A 146 36.64 0.72 1.94
C ARG A 146 35.96 1.97 1.40
N ASN A 147 35.89 3.03 2.19
CA ASN A 147 35.10 4.21 1.85
C ASN A 147 35.81 5.07 0.78
N ALA A 148 37.12 5.31 0.90
CA ALA A 148 37.85 6.24 0.04
C ALA A 148 38.18 5.70 -1.37
N PHE A 149 38.33 4.37 -1.53
CA PHE A 149 38.88 3.77 -2.75
C PHE A 149 38.07 2.62 -3.37
N LEU A 150 37.11 2.02 -2.66
CA LEU A 150 36.41 0.82 -3.10
C LEU A 150 34.90 1.05 -3.30
N THR A 151 34.29 0.34 -4.24
CA THR A 151 32.82 0.37 -4.40
C THR A 151 32.14 -0.35 -3.23
N GLN A 152 30.91 0.03 -2.85
CA GLN A 152 30.26 -0.53 -1.66
C GLN A 152 29.71 -1.97 -1.82
N ARG A 153 29.88 -2.64 -2.98
CA ARG A 153 29.35 -4.00 -3.20
C ARG A 153 30.15 -5.05 -2.40
N VAL A 154 29.51 -5.78 -1.50
CA VAL A 154 30.18 -6.79 -0.66
C VAL A 154 30.42 -8.09 -1.45
N THR A 155 31.59 -8.21 -2.08
CA THR A 155 32.14 -9.47 -2.60
C THR A 155 33.34 -9.93 -1.77
N VAL A 156 33.71 -11.21 -1.88
CA VAL A 156 34.90 -11.76 -1.21
C VAL A 156 36.17 -11.06 -1.70
N ASP A 157 36.32 -10.92 -3.02
CA ASP A 157 37.48 -10.27 -3.64
C ASP A 157 37.63 -8.81 -3.18
N ARG A 158 36.53 -8.07 -3.08
CA ARG A 158 36.56 -6.70 -2.56
C ARG A 158 36.94 -6.67 -1.06
N LYS A 159 36.55 -7.67 -0.27
CA LYS A 159 36.97 -7.72 1.15
C LYS A 159 38.45 -8.10 1.29
N MET A 160 39.02 -8.87 0.35
CA MET A 160 40.47 -9.09 0.25
C MET A 160 41.20 -7.82 -0.20
N GLN A 161 40.67 -7.06 -1.17
CA GLN A 161 41.21 -5.74 -1.53
C GLN A 161 41.13 -4.74 -0.36
N GLU A 162 40.05 -4.72 0.41
CA GLU A 162 39.89 -3.90 1.62
C GLU A 162 40.93 -4.26 2.70
N LEU A 163 41.28 -5.55 2.83
CA LEU A 163 42.34 -6.04 3.70
C LEU A 163 43.73 -5.56 3.23
N ALA A 164 44.06 -5.81 1.96
CA ALA A 164 45.35 -5.45 1.36
C ALA A 164 45.60 -3.94 1.35
N LEU A 165 44.58 -3.16 0.94
CA LEU A 165 44.69 -1.72 0.89
C LEU A 165 44.80 -1.10 2.29
N ALA A 166 44.14 -1.66 3.31
CA ALA A 166 44.35 -1.22 4.69
C ALA A 166 45.78 -1.49 5.18
N ILE A 167 46.36 -2.64 4.85
CA ILE A 167 47.76 -2.95 5.18
C ILE A 167 48.71 -1.97 4.48
N ASN A 168 48.52 -1.70 3.18
CA ASN A 168 49.40 -0.81 2.42
C ASN A 168 49.25 0.66 2.84
N LEU A 169 48.06 1.11 3.24
CA LEU A 169 47.87 2.44 3.82
C LEU A 169 48.66 2.62 5.13
N GLU A 170 48.78 1.59 5.97
CA GLU A 170 49.58 1.63 7.21
C GLU A 170 51.09 1.45 6.98
N ARG A 171 51.50 0.98 5.79
CA ARG A 171 52.90 1.03 5.34
C ARG A 171 53.28 2.41 4.82
N GLN A 172 52.31 3.22 4.40
CA GLN A 172 52.53 4.53 3.78
C GLN A 172 52.25 5.73 4.70
N TYR A 173 51.30 5.60 5.63
CA TYR A 173 50.80 6.70 6.47
C TYR A 173 50.81 6.34 7.95
N GLY A 174 51.11 7.32 8.81
CA GLY A 174 51.08 7.16 10.26
C GLY A 174 49.65 7.09 10.83
N LYS A 175 49.48 6.46 11.99
CA LYS A 175 48.18 6.28 12.67
C LYS A 175 47.36 7.56 12.80
N ASP A 176 47.99 8.66 13.22
CA ASP A 176 47.32 9.95 13.38
C ASP A 176 46.87 10.56 12.05
N GLU A 177 47.60 10.30 10.96
CA GLU A 177 47.22 10.74 9.63
C GLU A 177 46.07 9.89 9.08
N ILE A 178 46.10 8.56 9.29
CA ILE A 178 44.99 7.67 8.94
C ILE A 178 43.72 8.07 9.71
N LEU A 179 43.83 8.38 11.00
CA LEU A 179 42.70 8.83 11.81
C LEU A 179 42.18 10.21 11.37
N ALA A 180 43.06 11.17 11.05
CA ALA A 180 42.66 12.46 10.48
C ALA A 180 41.92 12.30 9.15
N ARG A 181 42.51 11.54 8.20
CA ARG A 181 41.90 11.27 6.89
C ARG A 181 40.57 10.55 7.03
N TYR A 182 40.46 9.56 7.92
CA TYR A 182 39.20 8.89 8.24
C TYR A 182 38.14 9.88 8.74
N LEU A 183 38.45 10.67 9.77
CA LEU A 183 37.50 11.60 10.38
C LEU A 183 37.06 12.74 9.42
N ASN A 184 37.90 13.15 8.47
CA ASN A 184 37.55 14.09 7.40
C ASN A 184 36.83 13.44 6.20
N THR A 185 36.95 12.13 6.00
CA THR A 185 36.33 11.43 4.86
C THR A 185 34.92 10.93 5.16
N ILE A 186 34.68 10.29 6.31
CA ILE A 186 33.47 9.49 6.55
C ILE A 186 32.16 10.29 6.57
N TYR A 187 31.07 9.61 6.24
CA TYR A 187 29.72 10.12 6.33
C TYR A 187 29.19 10.04 7.76
N TYR A 188 28.69 11.15 8.29
CA TYR A 188 28.05 11.25 9.61
C TYR A 188 26.53 11.38 9.54
N GLY A 189 25.91 11.32 8.35
CA GLY A 189 24.48 11.56 8.17
C GLY A 189 24.20 13.00 7.73
N ARG A 190 22.93 13.32 7.41
CA ARG A 190 22.47 14.70 7.07
C ARG A 190 23.22 15.41 5.92
N GLY A 191 23.88 14.68 5.02
CA GLY A 191 24.78 15.25 4.01
C GLY A 191 26.16 15.69 4.56
N ALA A 192 26.45 15.46 5.84
CA ALA A 192 27.72 15.80 6.47
C ALA A 192 28.79 14.72 6.20
N TYR A 193 29.62 14.98 5.20
CA TYR A 193 30.87 14.27 4.97
C TYR A 193 32.02 14.99 5.68
N GLY A 194 32.74 14.27 6.53
CA GLY A 194 33.84 14.81 7.35
C GLY A 194 33.38 15.53 8.62
N ILE A 195 34.25 15.50 9.63
CA ILE A 195 33.92 15.95 10.98
C ILE A 195 33.59 17.45 11.08
N ALA A 196 34.22 18.30 10.26
CA ALA A 196 33.92 19.73 10.22
C ALA A 196 32.45 19.99 9.82
N ALA A 197 31.94 19.25 8.82
CA ALA A 197 30.53 19.32 8.44
C ALA A 197 29.62 18.75 9.53
N ALA A 198 30.02 17.64 10.17
CA ALA A 198 29.21 16.97 11.19
C ALA A 198 29.06 17.79 12.49
N ALA A 199 30.16 18.38 12.99
CA ALA A 199 30.14 19.24 14.17
C ALA A 199 29.18 20.44 13.99
N ASN A 200 29.17 21.05 12.81
CA ASN A 200 28.20 22.07 12.44
C ASN A 200 26.77 21.48 12.32
N ALA A 201 26.57 20.44 11.51
CA ALA A 201 25.25 19.89 11.20
C ALA A 201 24.47 19.33 12.41
N TYR A 202 25.18 18.79 13.42
CA TYR A 202 24.56 18.28 14.65
C TYR A 202 24.52 19.31 15.78
N PHE A 203 25.54 20.17 15.94
CA PHE A 203 25.69 21.03 17.12
C PHE A 203 25.95 22.52 16.84
N GLY A 204 26.37 22.88 15.61
CA GLY A 204 26.68 24.27 15.25
C GLY A 204 28.03 24.76 15.77
N VAL A 205 28.96 23.84 16.04
CA VAL A 205 30.30 24.12 16.58
C VAL A 205 31.39 23.60 15.66
N THR A 206 32.63 24.03 15.88
CA THR A 206 33.83 23.50 15.21
C THR A 206 34.36 22.22 15.90
N PRO A 207 35.12 21.35 15.20
CA PRO A 207 35.56 20.06 15.74
C PRO A 207 36.40 20.09 17.03
N ASP A 208 37.09 21.20 17.31
CA ASP A 208 37.86 21.44 18.55
C ASP A 208 36.95 21.71 19.76
N ARG A 209 35.73 22.20 19.53
CA ARG A 209 34.76 22.61 20.56
C ARG A 209 33.83 21.50 21.02
N LEU A 210 33.92 20.31 20.42
CA LEU A 210 33.08 19.16 20.76
C LEU A 210 33.41 18.60 22.15
N ASP A 211 32.44 18.63 23.07
CA ASP A 211 32.52 17.91 24.36
C ASP A 211 32.33 16.39 24.17
N PHE A 212 32.48 15.60 25.24
CA PHE A 212 32.32 14.13 25.15
C PHE A 212 30.87 13.69 24.84
N ALA A 213 29.86 14.43 25.30
CA ALA A 213 28.46 14.12 25.05
C ALA A 213 28.11 14.27 23.57
N GLN A 214 28.53 15.39 22.97
CA GLN A 214 28.43 15.68 21.53
C GLN A 214 29.25 14.69 20.71
N SER A 215 30.48 14.44 21.12
CA SER A 215 31.39 13.46 20.52
C SER A 215 30.79 12.05 20.49
N ALA A 216 30.14 11.62 21.56
CA ALA A 216 29.49 10.31 21.63
C ALA A 216 28.25 10.20 20.73
N VAL A 217 27.58 11.30 20.37
CA VAL A 217 26.55 11.29 19.31
C VAL A 217 27.19 11.12 17.93
N LEU A 218 28.26 11.89 17.64
CA LEU A 218 28.95 11.78 16.35
C LEU A 218 29.62 10.42 16.14
N ALA A 219 30.18 9.82 17.20
CA ALA A 219 30.70 8.46 17.17
C ALA A 219 29.59 7.38 17.09
N ALA A 220 28.39 7.65 17.62
CA ALA A 220 27.26 6.74 17.50
C ALA A 220 26.75 6.64 16.06
N VAL A 221 26.64 7.76 15.34
CA VAL A 221 26.09 7.80 13.96
C VAL A 221 26.99 7.18 12.90
N ILE A 222 28.32 7.08 13.10
CA ILE A 222 29.25 6.44 12.13
C ILE A 222 28.78 5.04 11.73
N LYS A 223 28.26 4.26 12.70
CA LYS A 223 27.83 2.88 12.48
C LYS A 223 26.53 2.76 11.67
N ASP A 224 25.61 3.71 11.82
CA ASP A 224 24.36 3.81 11.08
C ASP A 224 23.90 5.28 11.05
N PRO A 225 24.27 6.04 9.99
CA PRO A 225 24.04 7.48 9.93
C PRO A 225 22.58 7.92 9.77
N TRP A 226 21.62 6.98 9.78
CA TRP A 226 20.19 7.25 9.67
C TRP A 226 19.40 6.55 10.79
N GLY A 227 19.73 5.30 11.12
CA GLY A 227 19.16 4.56 12.25
C GLY A 227 19.62 5.06 13.62
N TYR A 228 20.69 5.85 13.70
CA TYR A 228 21.11 6.54 14.93
C TYR A 228 21.04 8.07 14.83
N ASP A 229 20.41 8.66 13.80
CA ASP A 229 20.19 10.11 13.77
C ASP A 229 19.12 10.51 14.82
N PRO A 230 19.42 11.42 15.76
CA PRO A 230 18.47 11.83 16.80
C PRO A 230 17.19 12.53 16.30
N ASP A 231 17.18 13.07 15.08
CA ASP A 231 16.00 13.69 14.46
C ASP A 231 15.10 12.65 13.76
N HIS A 232 15.62 11.43 13.53
CA HIS A 232 14.90 10.33 12.88
C HIS A 232 14.47 9.23 13.86
N ASP A 233 15.39 8.62 14.63
CA ASP A 233 15.07 7.76 15.77
C ASP A 233 15.82 8.22 17.03
N PRO A 234 15.25 9.19 17.80
CA PRO A 234 15.84 9.62 19.06
C PRO A 234 15.98 8.48 20.10
N THR A 235 15.22 7.39 19.96
CA THR A 235 15.28 6.26 20.89
C THR A 235 16.47 5.35 20.58
N ALA A 236 16.70 5.02 19.32
CA ALA A 236 17.89 4.27 18.91
C ALA A 236 19.18 5.08 19.09
N ALA A 237 19.17 6.36 18.73
CA ALA A 237 20.27 7.29 18.99
C ALA A 237 20.64 7.32 20.49
N ARG A 238 19.64 7.53 21.36
CA ARG A 238 19.85 7.56 22.82
C ARG A 238 20.35 6.22 23.37
N ARG A 239 19.89 5.07 22.87
CA ARG A 239 20.43 3.75 23.25
C ARG A 239 21.91 3.59 22.85
N ARG A 240 22.29 3.91 21.61
CA ARG A 240 23.68 3.78 21.11
C ARG A 240 24.62 4.73 21.87
N TRP A 241 24.17 5.95 22.16
CA TRP A 241 24.89 6.90 23.02
C TRP A 241 25.06 6.37 24.44
N ASN A 242 24.00 5.91 25.11
CA ASN A 242 24.06 5.35 26.46
C ASN A 242 25.06 4.16 26.56
N TRP A 243 25.13 3.31 25.52
CA TRP A 243 26.10 2.19 25.45
C TRP A 243 27.55 2.69 25.35
N LEU A 244 27.80 3.69 24.51
CA LEU A 244 29.13 4.26 24.33
C LEU A 244 29.59 4.99 25.61
N PHE A 245 28.65 5.68 26.25
CA PHE A 245 28.85 6.35 27.54
C PHE A 245 29.20 5.37 28.67
N ALA A 246 28.43 4.29 28.83
CA ALA A 246 28.74 3.23 29.80
C ALA A 246 30.13 2.62 29.54
N THR A 247 30.46 2.36 28.27
CA THR A 247 31.79 1.88 27.87
C THR A 247 32.90 2.87 28.25
N ALA A 248 32.67 4.18 28.10
CA ALA A 248 33.67 5.21 28.38
C ALA A 248 33.94 5.37 29.88
N ARG A 249 32.89 5.28 30.70
CA ARG A 249 32.98 5.19 32.16
C ARG A 249 33.79 3.96 32.58
N ASP A 250 33.50 2.80 31.99
CA ASP A 250 34.16 1.53 32.35
C ASP A 250 35.64 1.49 31.89
N ALA A 251 36.01 2.35 30.93
CA ALA A 251 37.39 2.61 30.52
C ALA A 251 38.06 3.77 31.29
N GLY A 252 37.39 4.39 32.27
CA GLY A 252 37.92 5.49 33.07
C GLY A 252 38.08 6.84 32.33
N LEU A 253 37.44 7.01 31.17
CA LEU A 253 37.64 8.17 30.29
C LEU A 253 36.79 9.39 30.67
N ILE A 254 35.78 9.22 31.55
CA ILE A 254 34.78 10.24 31.91
C ILE A 254 34.29 10.08 33.35
N ASP A 255 33.89 11.19 33.96
CA ASP A 255 33.10 11.20 35.20
C ASP A 255 31.59 11.07 34.87
N PRO A 256 30.91 9.99 35.27
CA PRO A 256 29.49 9.77 34.98
C PRO A 256 28.54 10.76 35.69
N ALA A 257 28.99 11.50 36.71
CA ALA A 257 28.13 12.43 37.46
C ALA A 257 27.80 13.74 36.71
N THR A 258 28.53 14.06 35.64
CA THR A 258 28.50 15.40 35.02
C THR A 258 27.85 15.47 33.64
N VAL A 259 27.61 14.33 32.98
CA VAL A 259 27.31 14.31 31.54
C VAL A 259 25.85 13.93 31.26
N THR A 260 25.12 14.84 30.63
CA THR A 260 23.77 14.61 30.09
C THR A 260 23.81 14.39 28.58
N TYR A 261 22.71 13.90 28.00
CA TYR A 261 22.59 13.79 26.54
C TYR A 261 22.48 15.20 25.93
N PRO A 262 23.28 15.53 24.90
CA PRO A 262 23.38 16.89 24.40
C PRO A 262 22.10 17.31 23.65
N ASN A 263 21.83 18.62 23.59
CA ASN A 263 20.84 19.14 22.67
C ASN A 263 21.38 19.02 21.23
N VAL A 264 20.61 18.37 20.34
CA VAL A 264 21.00 18.12 18.95
C VAL A 264 20.13 19.00 18.06
N ARG A 265 20.73 19.68 17.08
CA ARG A 265 20.00 20.47 16.08
C ARG A 265 19.06 19.54 15.28
N PRO A 266 17.84 19.98 14.90
CA PRO A 266 17.03 19.25 13.91
C PRO A 266 17.81 19.05 12.60
N ALA A 267 17.46 18.03 11.80
CA ALA A 267 18.16 17.80 10.55
C ALA A 267 17.92 18.96 9.58
N GLY A 268 19.00 19.59 9.12
CA GLY A 268 18.97 20.57 8.04
C GLY A 268 19.76 20.03 6.86
N SER A 269 19.17 20.01 5.67
CA SER A 269 19.93 19.75 4.45
C SER A 269 20.73 21.00 4.06
N ALA A 270 21.99 20.84 3.69
CA ALA A 270 22.78 21.89 3.05
C ALA A 270 22.17 22.38 1.73
N ILE A 271 21.31 21.58 1.09
CA ILE A 271 20.59 21.91 -0.15
C ILE A 271 19.09 21.84 0.17
N GLY A 272 18.55 22.96 0.66
CA GLY A 272 17.15 23.09 1.02
C GLY A 272 16.19 23.07 -0.18
N GLY A 273 14.91 22.83 0.11
CA GLY A 273 13.85 22.83 -0.89
C GLY A 273 13.87 21.65 -1.87
N PRO A 274 13.04 21.69 -2.92
CA PRO A 274 12.85 20.57 -3.86
C PRO A 274 14.13 20.06 -4.54
N LEU A 275 15.17 20.90 -4.68
CA LEU A 275 16.45 20.51 -5.27
C LEU A 275 17.22 19.47 -4.44
N GLY A 276 17.05 19.45 -3.11
CA GLY A 276 17.69 18.43 -2.28
C GLY A 276 17.20 17.00 -2.61
N LEU A 277 15.92 16.85 -2.96
CA LEU A 277 15.36 15.57 -3.42
C LEU A 277 15.85 15.19 -4.81
N VAL A 278 16.17 16.16 -5.68
CA VAL A 278 16.84 15.91 -6.97
C VAL A 278 18.23 15.35 -6.75
N VAL A 279 18.99 15.89 -5.79
CA VAL A 279 20.31 15.37 -5.42
C VAL A 279 20.21 13.92 -4.94
N ASP A 280 19.27 13.59 -4.06
CA ASP A 280 19.05 12.21 -3.62
C ASP A 280 18.69 11.27 -4.80
N ARG A 281 18.06 11.77 -5.87
CA ARG A 281 17.75 10.99 -7.07
C ARG A 281 18.99 10.75 -7.93
N VAL A 282 19.77 11.81 -8.20
CA VAL A 282 21.07 11.75 -8.89
C VAL A 282 22.02 10.78 -8.17
N GLU A 283 22.13 10.89 -6.84
CA GLU A 283 23.02 10.05 -6.05
C GLU A 283 22.65 8.55 -6.11
N ARG A 284 21.36 8.22 -6.02
CA ARG A 284 20.88 6.82 -6.16
C ARG A 284 21.09 6.26 -7.57
N GLU A 285 20.97 7.10 -8.59
CA GLU A 285 21.25 6.71 -9.98
C GLU A 285 22.74 6.42 -10.19
N LEU A 286 23.61 7.32 -9.73
CA LEU A 286 25.07 7.16 -9.79
C LEU A 286 25.57 5.95 -9.00
N ALA A 287 24.99 5.66 -7.83
CA ALA A 287 25.29 4.47 -7.05
C ALA A 287 24.93 3.17 -7.80
N GLY A 288 23.85 3.18 -8.59
CA GLY A 288 23.50 2.08 -9.51
C GLY A 288 24.57 1.81 -10.57
N HIS A 289 25.22 2.88 -11.04
CA HIS A 289 26.34 2.84 -12.00
C HIS A 289 27.73 2.69 -11.36
N GLY A 290 27.81 2.51 -10.03
CA GLY A 290 29.05 2.23 -9.32
C GLY A 290 29.82 3.45 -8.82
N ILE A 291 29.35 4.67 -9.11
CA ILE A 291 29.86 5.91 -8.51
C ILE A 291 29.21 6.06 -7.14
N THR A 292 29.97 5.80 -6.08
CA THR A 292 29.45 5.81 -4.70
C THR A 292 29.13 7.23 -4.22
N SER A 293 28.26 7.35 -3.21
CA SER A 293 27.97 8.63 -2.54
C SER A 293 29.26 9.28 -2.01
N GLN A 294 30.20 8.52 -1.44
CA GLN A 294 31.50 9.06 -1.02
C GLN A 294 32.24 9.75 -2.18
N GLN A 295 32.34 9.11 -3.34
CA GLN A 295 32.99 9.70 -4.52
C GLN A 295 32.23 10.94 -5.01
N LEU A 296 30.89 10.90 -4.98
CA LEU A 296 30.06 12.06 -5.30
C LEU A 296 30.27 13.23 -4.34
N HIS A 297 30.50 13.01 -3.05
CA HIS A 297 30.67 14.11 -2.08
C HIS A 297 32.13 14.51 -1.82
N THR A 298 33.14 13.75 -2.26
CA THR A 298 34.56 14.07 -1.98
C THR A 298 35.55 13.97 -3.15
N GLN A 299 35.14 13.72 -4.40
CA GLN A 299 36.08 13.60 -5.55
C GLN A 299 35.90 14.64 -6.67
N GLY A 300 35.27 15.79 -6.38
CA GLY A 300 35.26 16.96 -7.26
C GLY A 300 34.58 16.72 -8.61
N LEU A 301 33.63 15.79 -8.67
CA LEU A 301 33.00 15.35 -9.91
C LEU A 301 32.18 16.48 -10.53
N ARG A 302 32.31 16.66 -11.84
CA ARG A 302 31.38 17.46 -12.63
C ARG A 302 30.25 16.56 -13.11
N VAL A 303 29.04 16.78 -12.63
CA VAL A 303 27.83 16.03 -12.99
C VAL A 303 26.91 16.92 -13.81
N VAL A 304 26.60 16.54 -15.05
CA VAL A 304 25.55 17.19 -15.85
C VAL A 304 24.26 16.40 -15.66
N THR A 305 23.20 17.06 -15.19
CA THR A 305 21.87 16.46 -15.04
C THR A 305 20.99 16.76 -16.26
N THR A 306 19.93 15.98 -16.47
CA THR A 306 18.96 16.20 -17.54
C THR A 306 18.01 17.36 -17.28
N LEU A 307 17.99 17.91 -16.06
CA LEU A 307 17.02 18.91 -15.64
C LEU A 307 17.21 20.22 -16.40
N ASP A 308 16.09 20.84 -16.73
CA ASP A 308 15.99 22.10 -17.44
C ASP A 308 15.66 23.21 -16.43
N GLN A 309 16.53 24.20 -16.24
CA GLN A 309 16.34 25.21 -15.18
C GLN A 309 15.03 25.99 -15.34
N PRO A 310 14.65 26.49 -16.54
CA PRO A 310 13.32 27.06 -16.76
C PRO A 310 12.17 26.13 -16.36
N ALA A 311 12.19 24.86 -16.79
CA ALA A 311 11.14 23.89 -16.42
C ALA A 311 11.12 23.59 -14.91
N GLN A 312 12.29 23.44 -14.27
CA GLN A 312 12.40 23.20 -12.84
C GLN A 312 11.83 24.38 -12.04
N GLN A 313 12.14 25.61 -12.42
CA GLN A 313 11.57 26.80 -11.79
C GLN A 313 10.06 26.92 -12.05
N ALA A 314 9.59 26.59 -13.25
CA ALA A 314 8.17 26.54 -13.59
C ALA A 314 7.40 25.54 -12.71
N ALA A 315 7.97 24.36 -12.46
CA ALA A 315 7.37 23.32 -11.61
C ALA A 315 7.23 23.81 -10.16
N VAL A 316 8.32 24.32 -9.59
CA VAL A 316 8.35 24.89 -8.24
C VAL A 316 7.36 26.05 -8.09
N ASN A 317 7.29 26.95 -9.08
CA ASN A 317 6.37 28.08 -9.06
C ASN A 317 4.90 27.64 -9.16
N ALA A 318 4.57 26.73 -10.08
CA ALA A 318 3.20 26.26 -10.30
C ALA A 318 2.64 25.53 -9.07
N VAL A 319 3.45 24.68 -8.42
CA VAL A 319 3.05 23.98 -7.19
C VAL A 319 2.88 24.98 -6.03
N ARG A 320 3.87 25.85 -5.79
CA ARG A 320 3.82 26.82 -4.68
C ARG A 320 2.65 27.80 -4.81
N ALA A 321 2.36 28.29 -6.02
CA ALA A 321 1.24 29.20 -6.26
C ALA A 321 -0.13 28.58 -5.93
N GLN A 322 -0.28 27.26 -6.11
CA GLN A 322 -1.55 26.55 -5.89
C GLN A 322 -1.69 26.02 -4.45
N LEU A 323 -0.57 25.70 -3.78
CA LEU A 323 -0.53 25.36 -2.35
C LEU A 323 -0.57 26.58 -1.41
N HIS A 324 -0.25 27.78 -1.89
CA HIS A 324 -0.23 28.99 -1.07
C HIS A 324 -1.61 29.29 -0.45
N GLY A 325 -1.66 29.42 0.88
CA GLY A 325 -2.88 29.70 1.63
C GLY A 325 -3.84 28.51 1.79
N GLN A 326 -3.44 27.30 1.38
CA GLN A 326 -4.24 26.09 1.55
C GLN A 326 -4.10 25.48 2.96
N PRO A 327 -4.99 24.56 3.38
CA PRO A 327 -4.90 23.90 4.68
C PRO A 327 -3.57 23.16 4.90
N ALA A 328 -3.04 23.24 6.12
CA ALA A 328 -1.78 22.62 6.48
C ALA A 328 -1.82 21.09 6.30
N GLY A 329 -0.71 20.53 5.80
CA GLY A 329 -0.56 19.08 5.60
C GLY A 329 -0.98 18.56 4.22
N LEU A 330 -1.48 19.41 3.32
CA LEU A 330 -1.47 19.08 1.89
C LEU A 330 -0.03 18.95 1.39
N GLN A 331 0.18 17.98 0.50
CA GLN A 331 1.44 17.70 -0.17
C GLN A 331 1.23 17.59 -1.68
N ALA A 332 2.31 17.77 -2.42
CA ALA A 332 2.31 17.72 -3.88
C ALA A 332 3.53 16.99 -4.42
N ALA A 333 3.39 16.41 -5.59
CA ALA A 333 4.47 15.92 -6.42
C ALA A 333 4.29 16.40 -7.86
N LEU A 334 5.40 16.69 -8.54
CA LEU A 334 5.43 16.93 -9.99
C LEU A 334 6.66 16.24 -10.58
N VAL A 335 6.46 15.42 -11.60
CA VAL A 335 7.56 14.85 -12.40
C VAL A 335 7.29 15.13 -13.87
N ALA A 336 8.30 15.63 -14.58
CA ALA A 336 8.23 15.89 -16.02
C ALA A 336 9.43 15.29 -16.75
N LEU A 337 9.15 14.54 -17.82
CA LEU A 337 10.11 13.81 -18.64
C LEU A 337 10.07 14.29 -20.09
N ASP A 338 11.21 14.18 -20.77
CA ASP A 338 11.31 14.34 -22.22
C ASP A 338 10.83 13.04 -22.92
N PRO A 339 9.78 13.08 -23.77
CA PRO A 339 9.30 11.89 -24.48
C PRO A 339 10.35 11.24 -25.40
N ALA A 340 11.31 12.03 -25.91
CA ALA A 340 12.28 11.58 -26.91
C ALA A 340 13.60 11.06 -26.33
N THR A 341 13.79 11.11 -24.99
CA THR A 341 14.98 10.57 -24.32
C THR A 341 14.71 9.94 -22.95
N GLY A 342 13.54 10.14 -22.34
CA GLY A 342 13.26 9.73 -20.96
C GLY A 342 13.92 10.59 -19.88
N GLY A 343 14.77 11.56 -20.25
CA GLY A 343 15.48 12.42 -19.30
C GLY A 343 14.51 13.29 -18.48
N VAL A 344 14.71 13.34 -17.17
CA VAL A 344 13.91 14.17 -16.25
C VAL A 344 14.20 15.65 -16.52
N ARG A 345 13.19 16.42 -16.94
CA ARG A 345 13.30 17.86 -17.21
C ARG A 345 12.91 18.72 -16.00
N ALA A 346 11.96 18.27 -15.18
CA ALA A 346 11.61 18.90 -13.91
C ALA A 346 11.15 17.87 -12.87
N TYR A 347 11.43 18.14 -11.60
CA TYR A 347 11.14 17.25 -10.47
C TYR A 347 10.84 18.03 -9.18
N TYR A 348 9.73 17.72 -8.54
CA TYR A 348 9.31 18.26 -7.26
C TYR A 348 8.73 17.12 -6.42
N GLY A 349 9.39 16.77 -5.31
CA GLY A 349 8.93 15.77 -4.34
C GLY A 349 8.35 16.35 -3.04
N GLY A 350 8.46 17.67 -2.83
CA GLY A 350 8.04 18.36 -1.61
C GLY A 350 8.92 19.58 -1.30
N GLU A 351 8.52 20.40 -0.31
CA GLU A 351 9.27 21.59 0.12
C GLU A 351 10.49 21.30 1.01
N ARG A 352 10.66 20.07 1.47
CA ARG A 352 11.85 19.66 2.24
C ARG A 352 12.87 18.99 1.31
N GLY A 353 14.15 19.23 1.60
CA GLY A 353 15.27 18.80 0.76
C GLY A 353 15.75 17.37 1.03
N SER A 354 17.05 17.15 0.83
CA SER A 354 17.70 15.84 0.93
C SER A 354 17.41 15.15 2.27
N GLY A 355 17.15 13.84 2.24
CA GLY A 355 16.86 13.01 3.41
C GLY A 355 15.40 13.02 3.88
N TYR A 356 14.50 13.80 3.27
CA TYR A 356 13.08 13.83 3.61
C TYR A 356 12.20 12.98 2.68
N PHE A 357 10.94 12.79 3.08
CA PHE A 357 9.94 12.02 2.33
C PHE A 357 9.65 12.63 0.96
N ASP A 358 9.87 11.84 -0.10
CA ASP A 358 9.79 12.25 -1.49
C ASP A 358 8.48 11.78 -2.14
N ASN A 359 7.49 12.66 -2.20
CA ASN A 359 6.16 12.34 -2.74
C ASN A 359 6.19 11.98 -4.24
N ALA A 360 7.21 12.42 -4.99
CA ALA A 360 7.36 12.07 -6.41
C ALA A 360 7.90 10.64 -6.63
N ALA A 361 8.34 9.98 -5.56
CA ALA A 361 8.84 8.62 -5.54
C ALA A 361 8.05 7.65 -4.64
N ALA A 362 7.16 8.17 -3.78
CA ALA A 362 6.18 7.37 -3.05
C ALA A 362 5.14 6.78 -4.01
N ALA A 363 4.63 5.59 -3.73
CA ALA A 363 3.61 4.94 -4.56
C ALA A 363 2.20 5.26 -4.02
N HIS A 364 1.33 5.79 -4.89
CA HIS A 364 -0.03 6.23 -4.55
C HIS A 364 -1.05 5.61 -5.51
N PRO A 365 -2.31 5.33 -5.12
CA PRO A 365 -3.33 4.81 -6.03
C PRO A 365 -3.54 5.76 -7.21
N ALA A 366 -3.18 5.32 -8.43
CA ALA A 366 -3.18 6.14 -9.64
C ALA A 366 -4.60 6.63 -10.06
N ALA A 367 -5.64 5.98 -9.54
CA ALA A 367 -7.04 6.25 -9.85
C ALA A 367 -7.30 6.26 -11.38
N SER A 368 -8.23 7.09 -11.84
CA SER A 368 -8.59 7.18 -13.27
C SER A 368 -7.46 7.63 -14.23
N THR A 369 -6.26 7.99 -13.75
CA THR A 369 -5.08 8.16 -14.64
C THR A 369 -4.53 6.83 -15.18
N PHE A 370 -4.95 5.69 -14.63
CA PHE A 370 -4.57 4.36 -15.10
C PHE A 370 -5.36 3.92 -16.35
N LYS A 371 -6.57 4.45 -16.57
CA LYS A 371 -7.46 4.09 -17.68
C LYS A 371 -6.84 4.14 -19.09
N PRO A 372 -5.87 5.03 -19.42
CA PRO A 372 -5.24 5.01 -20.74
C PRO A 372 -4.34 3.78 -20.98
N ILE A 373 -3.83 3.15 -19.91
CA ILE A 373 -3.12 1.86 -19.99
C ILE A 373 -4.10 0.74 -20.39
N VAL A 374 -5.31 0.77 -19.82
CA VAL A 374 -6.41 -0.13 -20.20
C VAL A 374 -6.79 0.07 -21.67
N LEU A 375 -6.90 1.32 -22.13
CA LEU A 375 -7.20 1.63 -23.53
C LEU A 375 -6.10 1.14 -24.47
N ALA A 376 -4.83 1.33 -24.12
CA ALA A 376 -3.68 0.79 -24.88
C ALA A 376 -3.72 -0.75 -24.95
N ALA A 377 -4.06 -1.42 -23.84
CA ALA A 377 -4.23 -2.87 -23.80
C ALA A 377 -5.39 -3.34 -24.68
N ALA A 378 -6.54 -2.65 -24.64
CA ALA A 378 -7.73 -2.95 -25.43
C ALA A 378 -7.48 -2.78 -26.94
N LEU A 379 -6.88 -1.66 -27.35
CA LEU A 379 -6.43 -1.42 -28.73
C LEU A 379 -5.42 -2.48 -29.18
N GLY A 380 -4.50 -2.88 -28.30
CA GLY A 380 -3.56 -3.99 -28.49
C GLY A 380 -4.21 -5.39 -28.55
N GLN A 381 -5.52 -5.51 -28.29
CA GLN A 381 -6.34 -6.71 -28.51
C GLN A 381 -7.39 -6.49 -29.61
N GLY A 382 -7.24 -5.43 -30.43
CA GLY A 382 -8.13 -5.15 -31.55
C GLY A 382 -9.50 -4.59 -31.15
N ILE A 383 -9.65 -4.03 -29.96
CA ILE A 383 -10.86 -3.33 -29.51
C ILE A 383 -10.69 -1.84 -29.81
N ALA A 384 -11.52 -1.28 -30.70
CA ALA A 384 -11.40 0.14 -31.06
C ALA A 384 -11.79 1.06 -29.90
N TYR A 385 -11.20 2.26 -29.83
CA TYR A 385 -11.64 3.31 -28.91
C TYR A 385 -13.08 3.82 -29.20
N ARG A 386 -13.59 3.52 -30.39
CA ARG A 386 -14.99 3.73 -30.83
C ARG A 386 -15.89 2.50 -30.70
N SER A 387 -15.41 1.42 -30.09
CA SER A 387 -16.30 0.33 -29.65
C SER A 387 -17.28 0.83 -28.60
N ARG A 388 -18.51 0.31 -28.63
CA ARG A 388 -19.62 0.74 -27.76
C ARG A 388 -19.76 -0.18 -26.55
N TRP A 389 -20.00 0.40 -25.38
CA TRP A 389 -20.05 -0.27 -24.08
C TRP A 389 -21.22 0.23 -23.23
N ASP A 390 -21.75 -0.66 -22.38
CA ASP A 390 -22.68 -0.31 -21.31
C ASP A 390 -21.93 0.37 -20.15
N GLY A 391 -22.16 1.68 -20.01
CA GLY A 391 -21.68 2.52 -18.92
C GLY A 391 -22.76 2.90 -17.90
N SER A 392 -23.78 2.06 -17.71
CA SER A 392 -24.76 2.21 -16.62
C SER A 392 -24.11 2.16 -15.23
N SER A 393 -24.79 2.68 -14.21
CA SER A 393 -24.34 2.72 -12.81
C SER A 393 -25.50 2.50 -11.82
N PRO A 394 -25.34 1.70 -10.75
CA PRO A 394 -24.26 0.74 -10.55
C PRO A 394 -24.30 -0.38 -11.59
N ARG A 395 -23.17 -1.04 -11.83
CA ARG A 395 -23.10 -2.27 -12.65
C ARG A 395 -22.41 -3.39 -11.88
N LEU A 396 -23.03 -4.57 -11.87
CA LEU A 396 -22.46 -5.79 -11.29
C LEU A 396 -21.49 -6.46 -12.27
N PHE A 397 -20.43 -7.06 -11.73
CA PHE A 397 -19.40 -7.81 -12.47
C PHE A 397 -19.13 -9.12 -11.73
N PRO A 398 -19.21 -10.31 -12.39
CA PRO A 398 -19.09 -11.61 -11.72
C PRO A 398 -17.76 -11.82 -10.99
N ASP A 399 -16.66 -11.25 -11.46
CA ASP A 399 -15.33 -11.35 -10.85
C ASP A 399 -15.08 -10.32 -9.72
N ARG A 400 -16.06 -9.44 -9.43
CA ARG A 400 -15.92 -8.33 -8.50
C ARG A 400 -16.62 -8.54 -7.15
N GLY A 401 -17.73 -9.28 -7.11
CA GLY A 401 -18.56 -9.52 -5.92
C GLY A 401 -19.36 -8.31 -5.41
N VAL A 402 -18.95 -7.07 -5.70
CA VAL A 402 -19.65 -5.84 -5.28
C VAL A 402 -19.96 -4.89 -6.45
N PRO A 403 -21.13 -4.21 -6.47
CA PRO A 403 -21.51 -3.30 -7.54
C PRO A 403 -20.47 -2.20 -7.78
N LEU A 404 -20.14 -1.94 -9.04
CA LEU A 404 -19.26 -0.84 -9.44
C LEU A 404 -20.10 0.38 -9.81
N ARG A 405 -19.84 1.52 -9.15
CA ARG A 405 -20.45 2.80 -9.48
C ARG A 405 -19.52 3.67 -10.32
N ASN A 406 -20.11 4.44 -11.22
CA ASN A 406 -19.48 5.62 -11.81
C ASN A 406 -19.45 6.77 -10.77
N HIS A 407 -18.57 7.75 -10.97
CA HIS A 407 -18.55 8.93 -10.11
C HIS A 407 -19.90 9.66 -10.20
N ASP A 408 -20.43 10.07 -9.04
CA ASP A 408 -21.77 10.63 -8.83
C ASP A 408 -22.90 9.84 -9.56
N ASP A 409 -22.75 8.51 -9.65
CA ASP A 409 -23.65 7.57 -10.32
C ASP A 409 -24.03 7.96 -11.77
N ARG A 410 -23.10 8.61 -12.47
CA ARG A 410 -23.30 9.05 -13.85
C ARG A 410 -23.63 7.89 -14.78
N GLN A 411 -24.80 7.97 -15.42
CA GLN A 411 -25.28 7.00 -16.40
C GLN A 411 -24.70 7.26 -17.79
N CYS A 412 -24.48 6.18 -18.54
CA CYS A 412 -24.20 6.20 -19.96
C CYS A 412 -24.49 4.81 -20.56
N PRO A 413 -25.77 4.44 -20.81
CA PRO A 413 -26.12 3.10 -21.29
C PRO A 413 -25.50 2.73 -22.65
N GLU A 414 -25.11 3.75 -23.43
CA GLU A 414 -24.37 3.59 -24.69
C GLU A 414 -23.20 4.59 -24.76
N CYS A 415 -22.00 4.17 -24.35
CA CYS A 415 -20.78 4.97 -24.51
C CYS A 415 -19.88 4.40 -25.59
N THR A 416 -19.09 5.23 -26.26
CA THR A 416 -17.78 4.76 -26.79
C THR A 416 -16.74 4.72 -25.66
N LEU A 417 -15.66 3.94 -25.79
CA LEU A 417 -14.53 4.04 -24.84
C LEU A 417 -13.91 5.45 -24.80
N GLN A 418 -14.00 6.22 -25.90
CA GLN A 418 -13.65 7.65 -25.90
C GLN A 418 -14.54 8.45 -24.96
N GLN A 419 -15.86 8.35 -25.08
CA GLN A 419 -16.80 9.05 -24.21
C GLN A 419 -16.60 8.64 -22.74
N ALA A 420 -16.45 7.34 -22.49
CA ALA A 420 -16.17 6.81 -21.15
C ALA A 420 -14.85 7.33 -20.58
N MET A 421 -13.84 7.65 -21.39
CA MET A 421 -12.58 8.24 -20.94
C MET A 421 -12.74 9.73 -20.59
N VAL A 422 -13.44 10.50 -21.42
CA VAL A 422 -13.76 11.92 -21.20
C VAL A 422 -14.55 12.09 -19.90
N ASP A 423 -15.64 11.35 -19.77
CA ASP A 423 -16.50 11.34 -18.58
C ASP A 423 -15.87 10.60 -17.40
N SER A 424 -14.77 9.89 -17.64
CA SER A 424 -14.00 9.14 -16.64
C SER A 424 -14.79 8.01 -15.95
N LEU A 425 -15.76 7.43 -16.66
CA LEU A 425 -16.62 6.35 -16.18
C LEU A 425 -15.80 5.12 -15.76
N ASN A 426 -16.30 4.39 -14.76
CA ASN A 426 -15.68 3.20 -14.21
C ASN A 426 -16.19 1.94 -14.90
N THR A 427 -17.49 1.84 -15.15
CA THR A 427 -18.15 0.60 -15.58
C THR A 427 -17.68 0.10 -16.97
N PRO A 428 -17.49 0.93 -18.03
CA PRO A 428 -16.91 0.46 -19.29
C PRO A 428 -15.44 0.04 -19.18
N PHE A 429 -14.66 0.69 -18.31
CA PHE A 429 -13.24 0.39 -18.13
C PHE A 429 -13.01 -0.91 -17.34
N TYR A 430 -13.92 -1.24 -16.44
CA TYR A 430 -13.96 -2.56 -15.81
C TYR A 430 -14.38 -3.63 -16.81
N ALA A 431 -15.46 -3.39 -17.57
CA ALA A 431 -15.98 -4.34 -18.56
C ALA A 431 -14.92 -4.77 -19.59
N VAL A 432 -14.21 -3.81 -20.19
CA VAL A 432 -13.13 -4.12 -21.14
C VAL A 432 -11.97 -4.86 -20.48
N THR A 433 -11.71 -4.60 -19.19
CA THR A 433 -10.67 -5.29 -18.41
C THR A 433 -11.05 -6.72 -18.02
N ALA A 434 -12.32 -6.99 -17.74
CA ALA A 434 -12.83 -8.33 -17.58
C ALA A 434 -12.74 -9.11 -18.92
N GLN A 435 -13.13 -8.48 -20.03
CA GLN A 435 -13.08 -9.09 -21.36
C GLN A 435 -11.65 -9.40 -21.85
N ILE A 436 -10.67 -8.51 -21.64
CA ILE A 436 -9.27 -8.77 -22.03
C ILE A 436 -8.43 -9.43 -20.92
N GLY A 437 -8.99 -9.60 -19.73
CA GLY A 437 -8.32 -10.13 -18.54
C GLY A 437 -7.37 -9.12 -17.87
N PRO A 438 -7.43 -8.96 -16.53
CA PRO A 438 -6.62 -7.97 -15.80
C PRO A 438 -5.10 -8.18 -15.91
N GLY A 439 -4.65 -9.41 -16.19
CA GLY A 439 -3.24 -9.71 -16.47
C GLY A 439 -2.71 -8.93 -17.67
N ARG A 440 -3.44 -8.91 -18.80
CA ARG A 440 -3.01 -8.18 -20.01
C ARG A 440 -2.92 -6.66 -19.77
N VAL A 441 -3.77 -6.11 -18.90
CA VAL A 441 -3.71 -4.71 -18.47
C VAL A 441 -2.46 -4.44 -17.62
N ARG A 442 -2.13 -5.32 -16.66
CA ARG A 442 -0.87 -5.24 -15.90
C ARG A 442 0.35 -5.29 -16.82
N ASP A 443 0.38 -6.23 -17.76
CA ASP A 443 1.55 -6.46 -18.61
C ASP A 443 1.74 -5.31 -19.62
N MET A 444 0.65 -4.66 -20.07
CA MET A 444 0.71 -3.38 -20.79
C MET A 444 1.28 -2.25 -19.91
N ALA A 445 0.88 -2.18 -18.63
CA ALA A 445 1.42 -1.20 -17.68
C ALA A 445 2.93 -1.36 -17.47
N VAL A 446 3.39 -2.61 -17.35
CA VAL A 446 4.81 -2.96 -17.21
C VAL A 446 5.60 -2.60 -18.47
N ARG A 447 5.05 -2.90 -19.66
CA ARG A 447 5.63 -2.49 -20.95
C ARG A 447 5.80 -0.98 -21.03
N LEU A 448 4.74 -0.22 -20.74
CA LEU A 448 4.71 1.24 -20.86
C LEU A 448 5.60 1.99 -19.85
N GLY A 449 5.94 1.42 -18.70
CA GLY A 449 6.87 2.09 -17.78
C GLY A 449 6.88 1.63 -16.33
N ILE A 450 5.82 1.00 -15.84
CA ILE A 450 5.71 0.64 -14.42
C ILE A 450 6.66 -0.53 -14.10
N PRO A 451 7.52 -0.45 -13.07
CA PRO A 451 8.36 -1.58 -12.67
C PRO A 451 7.54 -2.84 -12.35
N GLU A 452 8.06 -4.03 -12.67
CA GLU A 452 7.42 -5.30 -12.28
C GLU A 452 7.34 -5.50 -10.76
N LYS A 453 8.20 -4.80 -10.03
CA LYS A 453 8.37 -4.88 -8.57
C LYS A 453 8.63 -3.51 -7.97
N TYR A 454 8.05 -3.28 -6.79
CA TYR A 454 8.44 -2.23 -5.86
C TYR A 454 9.06 -2.90 -4.63
N ASP A 455 10.25 -2.48 -4.23
CA ASP A 455 10.99 -2.99 -3.06
C ASP A 455 11.06 -4.53 -2.97
N GLY A 456 11.26 -5.18 -4.12
CA GLY A 456 11.31 -6.64 -4.28
C GLY A 456 9.94 -7.35 -4.38
N HIS A 457 8.87 -6.71 -3.92
CA HIS A 457 7.49 -7.19 -4.01
C HIS A 457 6.89 -6.92 -5.39
N LYS A 458 6.09 -7.86 -5.93
CA LYS A 458 5.45 -7.72 -7.25
C LYS A 458 4.49 -6.53 -7.28
N SER A 459 4.53 -5.73 -8.33
CA SER A 459 3.65 -4.58 -8.54
C SER A 459 2.31 -4.96 -9.16
N LEU A 460 1.32 -4.08 -9.00
CA LEU A 460 -0.02 -4.16 -9.60
C LEU A 460 -0.77 -5.47 -9.28
N VAL A 461 -0.64 -5.92 -8.03
CA VAL A 461 -1.31 -7.09 -7.48
C VAL A 461 -1.86 -6.79 -6.08
N ASP A 462 -2.84 -7.59 -5.66
CA ASP A 462 -3.36 -7.64 -4.29
C ASP A 462 -2.24 -7.98 -3.28
N VAL A 463 -2.25 -7.33 -2.12
CA VAL A 463 -1.30 -7.59 -1.02
C VAL A 463 -1.90 -8.52 0.04
N LYS A 464 -1.16 -8.86 1.11
CA LYS A 464 -1.70 -9.67 2.21
C LYS A 464 -2.81 -8.90 2.92
N GLY A 465 -4.04 -9.41 2.85
CA GLY A 465 -5.26 -8.78 3.40
C GLY A 465 -6.26 -8.35 2.33
N ASP A 466 -5.84 -8.23 1.07
CA ASP A 466 -6.75 -8.11 -0.06
C ASP A 466 -7.43 -9.48 -0.40
N PRO A 467 -8.55 -9.49 -1.13
CA PRO A 467 -9.28 -10.71 -1.54
C PRO A 467 -8.52 -11.74 -2.39
N ALA A 468 -7.42 -11.38 -3.07
CA ALA A 468 -6.71 -12.31 -3.97
C ALA A 468 -5.17 -12.15 -3.99
N PRO A 469 -4.46 -12.28 -2.85
CA PRO A 469 -3.07 -11.86 -2.71
C PRO A 469 -2.13 -12.43 -3.79
N GLY A 470 -1.29 -11.56 -4.37
CA GLY A 470 -0.35 -11.88 -5.45
C GLY A 470 -0.95 -11.94 -6.87
N LYS A 471 -2.29 -11.83 -7.01
CA LYS A 471 -3.02 -11.77 -8.28
C LYS A 471 -3.43 -10.33 -8.63
N THR A 472 -3.76 -10.11 -9.90
CA THR A 472 -4.33 -8.83 -10.39
C THR A 472 -5.81 -9.04 -10.68
N ARG A 473 -6.70 -8.33 -9.97
CA ARG A 473 -8.16 -8.28 -10.24
C ARG A 473 -8.57 -7.14 -11.18
N GLY A 474 -9.80 -7.18 -11.71
CA GLY A 474 -10.36 -6.22 -12.67
C GLY A 474 -10.31 -4.74 -12.25
N ASP A 475 -10.29 -4.46 -10.95
CA ASP A 475 -10.15 -3.12 -10.37
C ASP A 475 -8.80 -2.43 -10.70
N ILE A 476 -7.86 -3.13 -11.37
CA ILE A 476 -6.72 -2.49 -12.04
C ILE A 476 -7.17 -1.37 -13.00
N SER A 477 -8.33 -1.56 -13.64
CA SER A 477 -8.97 -0.60 -14.54
C SER A 477 -9.27 0.77 -13.89
N LEU A 478 -9.42 0.76 -12.58
CA LEU A 478 -9.77 1.93 -11.76
C LEU A 478 -8.52 2.59 -11.16
N GLY A 479 -7.33 2.00 -11.36
CA GLY A 479 -6.05 2.49 -10.83
C GLY A 479 -5.89 2.33 -9.32
N ARG A 480 -6.53 1.33 -8.70
CA ARG A 480 -6.49 1.16 -7.23
C ARG A 480 -5.11 0.81 -6.65
N TYR A 481 -4.22 0.20 -7.45
CA TYR A 481 -2.90 -0.18 -6.96
C TYR A 481 -1.97 1.04 -6.89
N PRO A 482 -1.08 1.10 -5.90
CA PRO A 482 -0.05 2.14 -5.84
C PRO A 482 0.86 2.16 -7.08
N VAL A 483 1.07 3.35 -7.62
CA VAL A 483 2.04 3.66 -8.69
C VAL A 483 2.82 4.90 -8.29
N VAL A 484 4.12 4.92 -8.57
CA VAL A 484 4.98 6.07 -8.31
C VAL A 484 4.74 7.17 -9.36
N PRO A 485 4.58 8.47 -8.99
CA PRO A 485 4.34 9.55 -9.96
C PRO A 485 5.35 9.62 -11.10
N GLY A 486 6.65 9.38 -10.83
CA GLY A 486 7.67 9.31 -11.88
C GLY A 486 7.53 8.12 -12.85
N ASP A 487 7.00 6.98 -12.40
CA ASP A 487 6.76 5.81 -13.24
C ASP A 487 5.50 6.01 -14.10
N LEU A 488 4.47 6.64 -13.54
CA LEU A 488 3.32 7.12 -14.30
C LEU A 488 3.75 8.17 -15.34
N ALA A 489 4.69 9.05 -15.02
CA ALA A 489 5.26 9.98 -16.00
C ALA A 489 6.03 9.23 -17.11
N THR A 490 6.64 8.08 -16.81
CA THR A 490 7.31 7.22 -17.81
C THR A 490 6.30 6.55 -18.75
N VAL A 491 5.13 6.13 -18.23
CA VAL A 491 4.00 5.67 -19.05
C VAL A 491 3.51 6.75 -20.00
N TYR A 492 3.32 7.97 -19.51
CA TYR A 492 2.80 9.08 -20.32
C TYR A 492 3.84 9.62 -21.31
N ALA A 493 5.13 9.59 -20.97
CA ALA A 493 6.24 9.85 -21.89
C ALA A 493 6.28 8.82 -23.03
N THR A 494 6.11 7.54 -22.72
CA THR A 494 6.06 6.46 -23.72
C THR A 494 4.88 6.58 -24.68
N LEU A 495 3.72 7.05 -24.19
CA LEU A 495 2.55 7.33 -25.05
C LEU A 495 2.77 8.58 -25.93
N ALA A 496 3.46 9.61 -25.41
CA ALA A 496 3.83 10.80 -26.17
C ALA A 496 4.90 10.52 -27.24
N GLY A 497 5.88 9.66 -26.92
CA GLY A 497 6.95 9.19 -27.80
C GLY A 497 6.51 8.12 -28.80
N ASP A 498 5.28 8.21 -29.32
CA ASP A 498 4.75 7.32 -30.37
C ASP A 498 4.79 5.79 -30.02
N GLY A 499 4.81 5.44 -28.72
CA GLY A 499 4.91 4.05 -28.24
C GLY A 499 6.34 3.56 -27.98
N VAL A 500 7.35 4.42 -28.14
CA VAL A 500 8.74 4.17 -27.75
C VAL A 500 8.95 4.54 -26.28
N ARG A 501 9.39 3.58 -25.49
CA ARG A 501 9.79 3.79 -24.10
C ARG A 501 11.29 4.06 -24.05
N HIS A 502 11.66 5.12 -23.36
CA HIS A 502 13.04 5.42 -22.98
C HIS A 502 13.23 5.12 -21.48
N GLN A 503 14.46 4.80 -21.06
CA GLN A 503 14.78 4.66 -19.64
C GLN A 503 14.81 6.03 -18.96
N ARG A 504 13.97 6.23 -17.93
CA ARG A 504 14.02 7.44 -17.10
C ARG A 504 15.38 7.57 -16.41
N HIS A 505 15.99 8.74 -16.53
CA HIS A 505 17.28 9.08 -15.93
C HIS A 505 17.33 10.56 -15.52
N PHE A 506 18.16 10.88 -14.52
CA PHE A 506 18.43 12.23 -14.00
C PHE A 506 19.80 12.76 -14.44
N VAL A 507 20.76 11.88 -14.76
CA VAL A 507 22.13 12.23 -15.14
C VAL A 507 22.30 12.11 -16.65
N GLU A 508 22.98 13.07 -17.25
CA GLU A 508 23.41 13.02 -18.65
C GLU A 508 24.88 12.57 -18.75
N SER A 509 25.76 13.14 -17.90
CA SER A 509 27.15 12.69 -17.77
C SER A 509 27.80 13.03 -16.42
N VAL A 510 28.88 12.32 -16.09
CA VAL A 510 29.82 12.61 -15.01
C VAL A 510 31.24 12.56 -15.54
N SER A 511 32.08 13.50 -15.09
CA SER A 511 33.53 13.51 -15.33
C SER A 511 34.26 13.92 -14.05
N GLY A 512 35.29 13.16 -13.66
CA GLY A 512 36.16 13.47 -12.52
C GLY A 512 37.61 12.99 -12.74
N ALA A 513 38.44 13.14 -11.71
CA ALA A 513 39.81 12.63 -11.70
C ALA A 513 39.85 11.08 -11.68
N GLY A 514 41.04 10.51 -11.89
CA GLY A 514 41.27 9.07 -11.72
C GLY A 514 40.53 8.15 -12.71
N GLY A 515 40.01 8.69 -13.82
CA GLY A 515 39.24 7.93 -14.81
C GLY A 515 37.76 7.74 -14.46
N ILE A 516 37.24 8.43 -13.43
CA ILE A 516 35.82 8.37 -13.07
C ILE A 516 35.01 9.13 -14.12
N GLY A 517 34.30 8.36 -14.96
CA GLY A 517 33.44 8.87 -16.01
C GLY A 517 32.16 8.05 -16.15
N TYR A 518 31.05 8.72 -16.42
CA TYR A 518 29.78 8.11 -16.77
C TYR A 518 29.11 8.97 -17.85
N THR A 519 28.42 8.33 -18.79
CA THR A 519 27.54 9.02 -19.74
C THR A 519 26.33 8.13 -19.96
N THR A 520 25.14 8.70 -19.82
CA THR A 520 23.91 7.94 -20.04
C THR A 520 23.82 7.53 -21.50
N ARG A 521 23.52 6.26 -21.73
CA ARG A 521 23.15 5.74 -23.04
C ARG A 521 21.64 5.73 -23.11
N ASP A 522 21.08 6.33 -24.16
CA ASP A 522 19.64 6.22 -24.39
C ASP A 522 19.28 4.76 -24.72
N VAL A 523 18.38 4.19 -23.92
CA VAL A 523 17.85 2.83 -24.09
C VAL A 523 16.38 2.98 -24.50
N ALA A 524 16.20 3.27 -25.79
CA ALA A 524 14.90 3.30 -26.44
C ALA A 524 14.40 1.88 -26.74
N THR A 525 13.11 1.62 -26.58
CA THR A 525 12.46 0.34 -26.92
C THR A 525 11.02 0.59 -27.36
N THR A 526 10.67 0.19 -28.59
CA THR A 526 9.27 0.24 -29.06
C THR A 526 8.44 -0.80 -28.31
N VAL A 527 7.60 -0.34 -27.37
CA VAL A 527 6.80 -1.21 -26.49
C VAL A 527 5.32 -1.24 -26.87
N VAL A 528 4.84 -0.29 -27.68
CA VAL A 528 3.48 -0.20 -28.24
C VAL A 528 3.56 0.24 -29.70
N ASP A 529 2.64 -0.22 -30.56
CA ASP A 529 2.57 0.23 -31.96
C ASP A 529 2.15 1.70 -32.03
N ARG A 530 2.82 2.49 -32.88
CA ARG A 530 2.56 3.92 -33.10
C ARG A 530 1.09 4.25 -33.37
N LYS A 531 0.37 3.38 -34.07
CA LYS A 531 -1.06 3.51 -34.37
C LYS A 531 -1.92 3.45 -33.11
N ILE A 532 -1.53 2.59 -32.15
CA ILE A 532 -2.18 2.48 -30.84
C ILE A 532 -1.87 3.73 -30.00
N ALA A 533 -0.61 4.18 -29.98
CA ALA A 533 -0.22 5.40 -29.27
C ALA A 533 -0.96 6.64 -29.79
N ALA A 534 -1.12 6.77 -31.12
CA ALA A 534 -1.87 7.85 -31.77
C ALA A 534 -3.38 7.83 -31.44
N ASP A 535 -4.00 6.64 -31.36
CA ASP A 535 -5.40 6.50 -30.97
C ASP A 535 -5.63 6.79 -29.48
N VAL A 536 -4.73 6.35 -28.59
CA VAL A 536 -4.75 6.74 -27.17
C VAL A 536 -4.60 8.26 -27.06
N THR A 537 -3.62 8.85 -27.76
CA THR A 537 -3.41 10.31 -27.81
C THR A 537 -4.65 11.05 -28.28
N THR A 538 -5.36 10.54 -29.29
CA THR A 538 -6.59 11.14 -29.81
C THR A 538 -7.70 11.17 -28.74
N VAL A 539 -7.88 10.08 -27.99
CA VAL A 539 -8.85 10.06 -26.88
C VAL A 539 -8.44 10.99 -25.75
N LEU A 540 -7.15 11.01 -25.37
CA LEU A 540 -6.65 11.86 -24.30
C LEU A 540 -6.61 13.36 -24.64
N LYS A 541 -6.54 13.71 -25.93
CA LYS A 541 -6.76 15.07 -26.44
C LYS A 541 -8.22 15.52 -26.19
N SER A 542 -9.18 14.62 -26.40
CA SER A 542 -10.60 14.85 -26.12
C SER A 542 -10.80 15.24 -24.64
N VAL A 543 -10.26 14.45 -23.71
CA VAL A 543 -10.32 14.73 -22.25
C VAL A 543 -9.81 16.14 -21.90
N VAL A 544 -8.64 16.53 -22.44
CA VAL A 544 -8.01 17.82 -22.15
C VAL A 544 -8.80 19.00 -22.74
N THR A 545 -9.34 18.82 -23.95
CA THR A 545 -10.10 19.85 -24.67
C THR A 545 -11.47 20.07 -24.03
N GLU A 546 -12.22 18.99 -23.78
CA GLU A 546 -13.61 19.04 -23.31
C GLU A 546 -13.72 19.46 -21.83
N ARG A 547 -12.68 19.23 -21.02
CA ARG A 547 -12.58 19.77 -19.65
C ARG A 547 -11.94 21.16 -19.57
N GLY A 548 -11.54 21.77 -20.70
CA GLY A 548 -10.96 23.12 -20.72
C GLY A 548 -9.57 23.25 -20.05
N ILE A 549 -8.85 22.14 -19.84
CA ILE A 549 -7.57 22.10 -19.11
C ILE A 549 -6.34 22.29 -20.02
N THR A 550 -6.53 22.59 -21.30
CA THR A 550 -5.48 22.79 -22.32
C THR A 550 -4.43 23.85 -21.90
N PRO A 551 -3.12 23.57 -22.00
CA PRO A 551 -2.05 24.51 -21.60
C PRO A 551 -1.89 25.72 -22.54
N GLY A 552 -2.57 25.76 -23.68
CA GLY A 552 -2.39 26.76 -24.75
C GLY A 552 -1.65 26.24 -25.98
N ARG A 553 -1.42 24.92 -26.06
CA ARG A 553 -0.86 24.19 -27.21
C ARG A 553 -1.52 22.81 -27.33
N PRO A 554 -1.37 22.08 -28.46
CA PRO A 554 -1.85 20.71 -28.57
C PRO A 554 -1.30 19.83 -27.44
N ALA A 555 -2.21 19.24 -26.65
CA ALA A 555 -1.88 18.44 -25.49
C ALA A 555 -2.95 17.36 -25.27
N ALA A 556 -2.56 16.29 -24.56
CA ALA A 556 -3.40 15.14 -24.27
C ALA A 556 -3.13 14.69 -22.82
N GLY A 557 -4.14 14.19 -22.11
CA GLY A 557 -3.97 13.79 -20.73
C GLY A 557 -5.21 13.17 -20.09
N LYS A 558 -5.11 12.87 -18.80
CA LYS A 558 -6.17 12.25 -18.00
C LYS A 558 -6.06 12.67 -16.52
N THR A 559 -7.21 12.98 -15.96
CA THR A 559 -7.39 13.28 -14.53
C THR A 559 -7.67 12.01 -13.72
N GLY A 560 -7.27 12.00 -12.45
CA GLY A 560 -7.58 10.94 -11.49
C GLY A 560 -7.99 11.49 -10.13
N THR A 561 -8.92 10.82 -9.48
CA THR A 561 -9.40 11.14 -8.14
C THR A 561 -9.60 9.81 -7.41
N GLN A 562 -8.92 9.61 -6.27
CA GLN A 562 -9.09 8.45 -5.41
C GLN A 562 -10.02 8.81 -4.24
N GLN A 563 -11.16 8.12 -4.14
CA GLN A 563 -12.12 8.26 -3.04
C GLN A 563 -11.49 7.83 -1.72
N TYR A 564 -11.78 8.57 -0.65
CA TYR A 564 -11.34 8.25 0.72
C TYR A 564 -12.36 7.35 1.40
N ARG A 565 -12.11 6.03 1.39
CA ARG A 565 -13.04 5.00 1.90
C ARG A 565 -14.44 5.19 1.27
N ASP A 566 -15.49 4.76 1.95
CA ASP A 566 -16.88 4.87 1.52
C ASP A 566 -17.50 6.26 1.83
N THR A 567 -16.68 7.33 1.77
CA THR A 567 -17.11 8.71 2.01
C THR A 567 -17.28 9.48 0.69
N ARG A 568 -17.93 10.65 0.73
CA ARG A 568 -18.00 11.57 -0.43
C ARG A 568 -16.73 12.42 -0.64
N ASP A 569 -15.65 12.13 0.08
CA ASP A 569 -14.36 12.83 0.04
C ASP A 569 -13.29 12.02 -0.71
N ASN A 570 -12.20 12.71 -1.06
CA ASN A 570 -11.06 12.15 -1.80
C ASN A 570 -9.80 12.14 -0.92
N GLN A 571 -8.83 11.26 -1.22
CA GLN A 571 -7.53 11.16 -0.51
C GLN A 571 -6.30 11.38 -1.41
N ASP A 572 -6.41 11.12 -2.71
CA ASP A 572 -5.38 11.39 -3.72
C ASP A 572 -6.05 12.04 -4.95
N ALA A 573 -5.42 13.08 -5.52
CA ALA A 573 -5.90 13.76 -6.72
C ALA A 573 -4.76 13.96 -7.73
N TRP A 574 -5.03 13.70 -9.00
CA TRP A 574 -4.01 13.55 -10.04
C TRP A 574 -4.36 14.26 -11.35
N MET A 575 -3.34 14.79 -12.03
CA MET A 575 -3.36 15.06 -13.46
C MET A 575 -2.11 14.48 -14.11
N ALA A 576 -2.29 13.67 -15.16
CA ALA A 576 -1.20 13.13 -15.96
C ALA A 576 -1.44 13.53 -17.42
N GLY A 577 -0.44 14.08 -18.11
CA GLY A 577 -0.63 14.56 -19.48
C GLY A 577 0.66 14.99 -20.17
N TYR A 578 0.59 15.14 -21.48
CA TYR A 578 1.74 15.39 -22.34
C TYR A 578 1.42 16.29 -23.53
N THR A 579 2.48 16.89 -24.05
CA THR A 579 2.62 17.35 -25.43
C THR A 579 3.71 16.49 -26.10
N PRO A 580 3.95 16.60 -27.42
CA PRO A 580 5.07 15.88 -28.04
C PRO A 580 6.44 16.28 -27.48
N GLU A 581 6.56 17.41 -26.77
CA GLU A 581 7.83 17.94 -26.29
C GLU A 581 8.08 17.75 -24.77
N LEU A 582 7.08 17.29 -24.02
CA LEU A 582 7.12 17.10 -22.56
C LEU A 582 5.94 16.25 -22.08
N ALA A 583 6.21 15.23 -21.27
CA ALA A 583 5.19 14.49 -20.52
C ALA A 583 5.33 14.77 -19.02
N SER A 584 4.23 14.96 -18.31
CA SER A 584 4.27 15.30 -16.88
C SER A 584 3.09 14.77 -16.07
N VAL A 585 3.35 14.53 -14.79
CA VAL A 585 2.39 14.03 -13.79
C VAL A 585 2.43 14.95 -12.58
N VAL A 586 1.25 15.32 -12.10
CA VAL A 586 1.01 16.02 -10.83
C VAL A 586 0.16 15.13 -9.92
N TRP A 587 0.57 15.00 -8.67
CA TRP A 587 -0.22 14.42 -7.57
C TRP A 587 -0.40 15.45 -6.46
N ILE A 588 -1.57 15.43 -5.82
CA ILE A 588 -1.90 16.13 -4.58
C ILE A 588 -2.47 15.12 -3.59
N GLY A 589 -1.97 15.15 -2.35
CA GLY A 589 -2.43 14.26 -1.28
C GLY A 589 -1.99 14.74 0.10
N LYS A 590 -1.91 13.82 1.07
CA LYS A 590 -1.54 14.09 2.49
C LYS A 590 -0.72 12.94 3.07
N ALA A 591 0.26 13.25 3.93
CA ALA A 591 1.14 12.27 4.58
C ALA A 591 0.42 11.23 5.44
N LYS A 592 -0.78 11.57 5.92
CA LYS A 592 -1.75 10.64 6.51
C LYS A 592 -3.03 10.69 5.65
N PRO A 593 -3.50 9.57 5.08
CA PRO A 593 -4.70 9.55 4.25
C PRO A 593 -5.93 10.11 4.99
N GLY A 594 -6.74 10.86 4.25
CA GLY A 594 -7.92 11.55 4.75
C GLY A 594 -8.39 12.62 3.77
N PRO A 595 -9.51 13.31 4.04
CA PRO A 595 -10.12 14.26 3.11
C PRO A 595 -9.16 15.32 2.57
N LEU A 596 -9.13 15.43 1.23
CA LEU A 596 -8.49 16.50 0.47
C LEU A 596 -9.48 17.62 0.20
N ARG A 597 -9.29 18.76 0.88
CA ARG A 597 -10.10 19.96 0.69
C ARG A 597 -9.23 21.22 0.61
N ASP A 598 -9.70 22.18 -0.18
CA ASP A 598 -9.08 23.50 -0.31
C ASP A 598 -9.44 24.43 0.86
N ALA A 599 -8.86 25.64 0.88
CA ALA A 599 -9.16 26.67 1.88
C ALA A 599 -10.62 27.16 1.88
N ARG A 600 -11.44 26.76 0.90
CA ARG A 600 -12.87 27.05 0.77
C ARG A 600 -13.73 25.82 1.10
N ASN A 601 -13.13 24.80 1.71
CA ASN A 601 -13.73 23.51 2.07
C ASN A 601 -14.30 22.69 0.89
N LYS A 602 -13.93 23.03 -0.35
CA LYS A 602 -14.26 22.25 -1.56
C LYS A 602 -13.30 21.08 -1.72
N ARG A 603 -13.76 19.98 -2.31
CA ARG A 603 -12.91 18.81 -2.58
C ARG A 603 -11.81 19.16 -3.59
N ILE A 604 -10.62 18.60 -3.37
CA ILE A 604 -9.58 18.58 -4.41
C ILE A 604 -9.76 17.29 -5.22
N GLU A 605 -9.73 17.45 -6.54
CA GLU A 605 -10.08 16.46 -7.56
C GLU A 605 -9.11 16.63 -8.74
N GLY A 606 -8.94 15.61 -9.59
CA GLY A 606 -7.91 15.62 -10.63
C GLY A 606 -7.98 16.82 -11.59
N ASP A 607 -9.18 17.32 -11.90
CA ASP A 607 -9.44 18.50 -12.73
C ASP A 607 -9.39 19.85 -12.00
N THR A 608 -9.25 19.89 -10.67
CA THR A 608 -9.13 21.16 -9.93
C THR A 608 -7.68 21.60 -9.74
N MET A 609 -7.08 21.33 -8.57
CA MET A 609 -5.70 21.76 -8.26
C MET A 609 -4.63 21.07 -9.12
N PRO A 610 -4.63 19.72 -9.32
CA PRO A 610 -3.60 19.04 -10.09
C PRO A 610 -3.58 19.47 -11.56
N SER A 611 -4.76 19.63 -12.19
CA SER A 611 -4.85 20.12 -13.57
C SER A 611 -4.47 21.59 -13.71
N SER A 612 -4.74 22.43 -12.70
CA SER A 612 -4.28 23.82 -12.71
C SER A 612 -2.75 23.89 -12.65
N ILE A 613 -2.11 23.14 -11.74
CA ILE A 613 -0.64 23.02 -11.66
C ILE A 613 -0.09 22.49 -13.00
N TRP A 614 -0.63 21.39 -13.52
CA TRP A 614 -0.14 20.75 -14.76
C TRP A 614 -0.23 21.70 -15.96
N ARG A 615 -1.35 22.40 -16.12
CA ARG A 615 -1.60 23.36 -17.21
C ARG A 615 -0.61 24.52 -17.16
N ASP A 616 -0.43 25.11 -15.98
CA ASP A 616 0.35 26.34 -15.81
C ASP A 616 1.87 26.02 -15.84
N PHE A 617 2.28 24.89 -15.28
CA PHE A 617 3.61 24.31 -15.46
C PHE A 617 3.92 24.06 -16.94
N THR A 618 3.09 23.29 -17.64
CA THR A 618 3.34 22.88 -19.03
C THR A 618 3.38 24.07 -19.98
N ARG A 619 2.59 25.12 -19.72
CA ARG A 619 2.66 26.40 -20.43
C ARG A 619 4.00 27.10 -20.24
N SER A 620 4.47 27.21 -18.99
CA SER A 620 5.70 27.95 -18.66
C SER A 620 6.97 27.18 -19.07
N ALA A 621 7.02 25.87 -18.84
CA ALA A 621 8.14 25.00 -19.22
C ALA A 621 8.32 24.83 -20.75
N LEU A 622 7.31 25.19 -21.54
CA LEU A 622 7.34 25.17 -23.02
C LEU A 622 7.23 26.57 -23.65
N GLN A 623 7.39 27.63 -22.85
CA GLN A 623 7.39 29.00 -23.35
C GLN A 623 8.52 29.23 -24.37
N GLY A 624 8.20 29.84 -25.51
CA GLY A 624 9.16 30.09 -26.60
C GLY A 624 9.54 28.87 -27.46
N ARG A 625 9.21 27.64 -27.06
CA ARG A 625 9.39 26.45 -27.91
C ARG A 625 8.29 26.40 -28.98
N PRO A 626 8.56 25.91 -30.20
CA PRO A 626 7.51 25.55 -31.18
C PRO A 626 6.46 24.61 -30.59
N ALA A 627 5.28 24.53 -31.20
CA ALA A 627 4.20 23.63 -30.80
C ALA A 627 3.97 22.57 -31.87
N THR A 628 4.44 21.35 -31.61
CA THR A 628 4.28 20.21 -32.51
C THR A 628 2.83 19.69 -32.47
N PRO A 629 2.20 19.41 -33.63
CA PRO A 629 0.89 18.77 -33.66
C PRO A 629 0.90 17.39 -33.01
N LEU A 630 -0.21 17.02 -32.35
CA LEU A 630 -0.43 15.64 -31.91
C LEU A 630 -0.64 14.72 -33.14
N PRO A 631 -0.26 13.43 -33.06
CA PRO A 631 -0.49 12.47 -34.13
C PRO A 631 -1.99 12.30 -34.46
N GLN A 632 -2.27 11.93 -35.72
CA GLN A 632 -3.62 11.67 -36.21
C GLN A 632 -4.08 10.24 -35.84
N PRO A 633 -5.37 10.01 -35.52
CA PRO A 633 -5.87 8.68 -35.16
C PRO A 633 -5.74 7.69 -36.31
N ALA A 634 -5.14 6.54 -36.02
CA ALA A 634 -4.99 5.42 -36.94
C ALA A 634 -6.23 4.51 -37.00
N ARG A 635 -7.15 4.63 -36.03
CA ARG A 635 -8.46 3.94 -36.00
C ARG A 635 -8.34 2.42 -35.89
N VAL A 636 -7.42 1.96 -35.04
CA VAL A 636 -7.11 0.55 -34.77
C VAL A 636 -8.29 -0.17 -34.11
N GLY A 637 -8.46 -1.44 -34.48
CA GLY A 637 -9.42 -2.35 -33.86
C GLY A 637 -10.83 -2.27 -34.44
N ARG A 638 -11.73 -3.09 -33.89
CA ARG A 638 -13.12 -3.21 -34.31
C ARG A 638 -14.06 -2.44 -33.39
N THR A 639 -15.10 -1.83 -33.96
CA THR A 639 -16.14 -1.10 -33.22
C THR A 639 -17.25 -2.02 -32.68
N ASP A 640 -17.37 -3.24 -33.19
CA ASP A 640 -18.30 -4.25 -32.67
C ASP A 640 -17.80 -4.92 -31.38
N ALA A 641 -16.54 -4.70 -30.98
CA ALA A 641 -15.86 -5.51 -29.98
C ALA A 641 -16.22 -5.20 -28.51
N GLY A 642 -17.08 -4.22 -28.26
CA GLY A 642 -17.55 -3.85 -26.91
C GLY A 642 -18.88 -4.50 -26.55
N ASP A 643 -19.32 -4.31 -25.31
CA ASP A 643 -20.47 -5.01 -24.75
C ASP A 643 -21.83 -4.30 -24.93
N PHE A 644 -21.91 -3.11 -25.53
CA PHE A 644 -23.21 -2.49 -25.80
C PHE A 644 -24.05 -3.36 -26.76
N GLY A 645 -25.25 -3.76 -26.31
CA GLY A 645 -26.12 -4.70 -27.04
C GLY A 645 -25.62 -6.15 -27.08
N LYS A 646 -24.46 -6.46 -26.48
CA LYS A 646 -23.92 -7.82 -26.30
C LYS A 646 -24.00 -8.27 -24.84
N ALA A 647 -23.93 -7.34 -23.88
CA ALA A 647 -24.97 -7.25 -22.87
C ALA A 647 -26.29 -7.04 -23.63
N GLY A 648 -26.97 -8.14 -23.94
CA GLY A 648 -28.28 -8.09 -24.58
C GLY A 648 -29.35 -7.69 -23.56
N HIS A 649 -30.58 -8.09 -23.85
CA HIS A 649 -31.55 -8.34 -22.78
C HIS A 649 -31.13 -9.59 -21.98
N GLU A 650 -30.12 -9.40 -21.13
CA GLU A 650 -29.68 -10.27 -20.03
C GLU A 650 -29.57 -9.43 -18.72
N VAL A 651 -30.54 -8.57 -18.36
CA VAL A 651 -31.93 -8.88 -18.00
C VAL A 651 -32.56 -10.04 -18.78
N LYS A 652 -32.27 -11.29 -18.37
CA LYS A 652 -32.97 -12.48 -18.88
C LYS A 652 -34.31 -12.56 -18.11
N ASN A 653 -35.19 -11.61 -18.38
CA ASN A 653 -36.27 -11.23 -17.45
C ASN A 653 -35.71 -10.73 -16.08
N PRO A 654 -36.57 -10.18 -15.20
CA PRO A 654 -36.24 -10.02 -13.77
C PRO A 654 -35.83 -11.36 -13.13
N ASP A 655 -36.38 -12.47 -13.63
CA ASP A 655 -36.14 -13.90 -13.31
C ASP A 655 -34.67 -14.38 -13.40
N SER A 656 -33.68 -13.48 -13.47
CA SER A 656 -32.25 -13.81 -13.68
C SER A 656 -31.27 -13.14 -12.73
N VAL A 657 -31.80 -12.45 -11.72
CA VAL A 657 -31.17 -12.37 -10.39
C VAL A 657 -31.45 -13.67 -9.61
N ALA A 658 -32.50 -14.41 -9.98
CA ALA A 658 -32.79 -15.75 -9.47
C ALA A 658 -31.68 -16.76 -9.83
N GLY A 659 -30.85 -17.12 -8.84
CA GLY A 659 -29.92 -18.27 -8.91
C GLY A 659 -28.83 -18.18 -10.00
N ARG A 660 -27.74 -17.44 -9.73
CA ARG A 660 -26.56 -17.43 -10.63
C ARG A 660 -25.40 -18.34 -10.18
N HIS A 661 -25.68 -19.29 -9.32
CA HIS A 661 -24.96 -20.57 -9.27
C HIS A 661 -25.92 -21.66 -9.76
N ALA A 662 -25.39 -22.68 -10.44
CA ALA A 662 -26.17 -23.49 -11.38
C ALA A 662 -27.23 -24.38 -10.70
N ALA A 663 -28.43 -23.82 -10.51
CA ALA A 663 -29.63 -24.53 -10.04
C ALA A 663 -29.89 -25.76 -10.93
N ALA A 664 -29.48 -26.91 -10.41
CA ALA A 664 -29.32 -28.12 -11.19
C ALA A 664 -30.68 -28.64 -11.68
N ALA A 665 -30.76 -29.03 -12.96
CA ALA A 665 -32.00 -29.27 -13.69
C ALA A 665 -33.09 -29.97 -12.85
N GLY A 666 -34.26 -29.30 -12.76
CA GLY A 666 -35.43 -29.70 -11.96
C GLY A 666 -35.84 -28.70 -10.88
N TYR A 667 -34.95 -27.86 -10.35
CA TYR A 667 -35.20 -27.09 -9.12
C TYR A 667 -34.79 -25.61 -9.24
N GLN A 668 -35.58 -24.79 -9.92
CA GLN A 668 -35.34 -23.35 -10.04
C GLN A 668 -35.97 -22.55 -8.89
N PRO A 669 -35.35 -21.47 -8.39
CA PRO A 669 -35.96 -20.59 -7.40
C PRO A 669 -37.21 -19.88 -7.93
N VAL A 670 -38.33 -19.98 -7.20
CA VAL A 670 -39.53 -19.18 -7.48
C VAL A 670 -39.27 -17.72 -7.09
N VAL A 671 -39.69 -16.80 -7.95
CA VAL A 671 -39.56 -15.35 -7.70
C VAL A 671 -40.85 -14.58 -8.02
N HIS A 672 -41.95 -15.32 -8.21
CA HIS A 672 -43.28 -14.83 -8.53
C HIS A 672 -44.30 -15.27 -7.48
N THR A 673 -45.37 -14.49 -7.30
CA THR A 673 -46.52 -14.86 -6.46
C THR A 673 -47.28 -16.05 -7.01
N GLU A 674 -48.02 -16.75 -6.16
CA GLU A 674 -48.89 -17.86 -6.54
C GLU A 674 -49.95 -17.40 -7.58
N HIS A 675 -50.72 -16.35 -7.27
CA HIS A 675 -51.76 -15.85 -8.18
C HIS A 675 -51.25 -14.72 -9.09
N SER A 676 -51.98 -14.45 -10.18
CA SER A 676 -51.66 -13.39 -11.15
C SER A 676 -52.31 -12.03 -10.82
N GLY A 677 -51.91 -10.98 -11.55
CA GLY A 677 -52.43 -9.62 -11.41
C GLY A 677 -51.50 -8.70 -10.62
N LYS A 678 -52.03 -7.57 -10.12
CA LYS A 678 -51.27 -6.57 -9.34
C LYS A 678 -51.04 -7.06 -7.89
N ARG A 679 -50.25 -8.13 -7.78
CA ARG A 679 -49.88 -8.83 -6.55
C ARG A 679 -48.38 -8.75 -6.29
N LEU A 680 -47.99 -8.87 -5.03
CA LEU A 680 -46.61 -9.05 -4.59
C LEU A 680 -46.52 -9.97 -3.36
N ALA A 681 -45.38 -10.61 -3.15
CA ALA A 681 -45.10 -11.38 -1.95
C ALA A 681 -44.01 -10.69 -1.11
N LEU A 682 -44.30 -10.38 0.15
CA LEU A 682 -43.27 -10.00 1.10
C LEU A 682 -42.59 -11.26 1.65
N THR A 683 -41.27 -11.27 1.60
CA THR A 683 -40.42 -12.33 2.18
C THR A 683 -39.40 -11.71 3.12
N PHE A 684 -39.26 -12.29 4.30
CA PHE A 684 -38.44 -11.79 5.40
C PHE A 684 -37.32 -12.76 5.72
N ASP A 685 -36.07 -12.30 5.64
CA ASP A 685 -34.88 -13.12 5.88
C ASP A 685 -34.19 -12.78 7.21
N ASP A 686 -33.30 -13.69 7.62
CA ASP A 686 -32.52 -13.71 8.87
C ASP A 686 -33.29 -13.81 10.19
N GLY A 687 -34.62 -13.75 10.18
CA GLY A 687 -35.44 -13.86 11.38
C GLY A 687 -35.50 -15.27 11.99
N PRO A 688 -36.25 -15.43 13.11
CA PRO A 688 -36.82 -14.36 13.93
C PRO A 688 -35.76 -13.59 14.76
N SER A 689 -36.06 -12.36 15.15
CA SER A 689 -35.19 -11.49 15.97
C SER A 689 -35.98 -10.59 16.94
N GLU A 690 -35.30 -9.62 17.57
CA GLU A 690 -35.94 -8.56 18.37
C GLU A 690 -36.85 -7.61 17.58
N ASP A 691 -36.64 -7.44 16.27
CA ASP A 691 -37.44 -6.55 15.41
C ASP A 691 -38.64 -7.28 14.75
N THR A 692 -38.61 -8.62 14.64
CA THR A 692 -39.70 -9.46 14.11
C THR A 692 -41.09 -9.17 14.71
N PRO A 693 -41.27 -8.95 16.03
CA PRO A 693 -42.59 -8.61 16.59
C PRO A 693 -43.18 -7.34 15.98
N ALA A 694 -42.35 -6.33 15.69
CA ALA A 694 -42.80 -5.08 15.11
C ALA A 694 -43.11 -5.20 13.60
N VAL A 695 -42.54 -6.20 12.91
CA VAL A 695 -42.96 -6.61 11.57
C VAL A 695 -44.33 -7.28 11.63
N LEU A 696 -44.51 -8.28 12.49
CA LEU A 696 -45.77 -9.02 12.64
C LEU A 696 -46.93 -8.08 13.01
N ASP A 697 -46.73 -7.17 13.96
CA ASP A 697 -47.74 -6.16 14.33
C ASP A 697 -48.19 -5.29 13.14
N LEU A 698 -47.28 -4.98 12.20
CA LEU A 698 -47.62 -4.25 10.97
C LEU A 698 -48.37 -5.13 9.96
N LEU A 699 -47.94 -6.38 9.76
CA LEU A 699 -48.62 -7.32 8.86
C LEU A 699 -50.04 -7.60 9.35
N ALA A 700 -50.22 -7.88 10.63
CA ALA A 700 -51.51 -8.09 11.27
C ALA A 700 -52.44 -6.87 11.14
N LYS A 701 -51.93 -5.65 11.40
CA LYS A 701 -52.68 -4.39 11.27
C LYS A 701 -53.24 -4.15 9.87
N TYR A 702 -52.50 -4.54 8.83
CA TYR A 702 -52.90 -4.37 7.44
C TYR A 702 -53.46 -5.65 6.79
N HIS A 703 -53.70 -6.70 7.59
CA HIS A 703 -54.16 -8.04 7.17
C HIS A 703 -53.30 -8.70 6.08
N VAL A 704 -52.03 -8.31 5.98
CA VAL A 704 -51.05 -8.85 5.03
C VAL A 704 -50.57 -10.23 5.49
N LYS A 705 -50.38 -11.15 4.54
CA LYS A 705 -49.64 -12.40 4.76
C LYS A 705 -48.28 -12.32 4.04
N ALA A 706 -47.27 -12.92 4.65
CA ALA A 706 -45.89 -12.92 4.20
C ALA A 706 -45.27 -14.31 4.34
N THR A 707 -44.00 -14.44 3.97
CA THR A 707 -43.20 -15.65 4.19
C THR A 707 -41.95 -15.29 4.99
N PHE A 708 -41.59 -16.08 6.00
CA PHE A 708 -40.41 -15.85 6.84
C PHE A 708 -39.39 -16.96 6.62
N CYS A 709 -38.21 -16.61 6.09
CA CYS A 709 -37.05 -17.48 5.91
C CYS A 709 -36.23 -17.48 7.19
N VAL A 710 -36.48 -18.52 8.00
CA VAL A 710 -36.01 -18.66 9.36
C VAL A 710 -34.66 -19.38 9.40
N VAL A 711 -33.70 -18.78 10.12
CA VAL A 711 -32.43 -19.42 10.49
C VAL A 711 -32.69 -20.36 11.67
N GLY A 712 -32.15 -21.58 11.62
CA GLY A 712 -32.43 -22.63 12.62
C GLY A 712 -32.06 -22.23 14.06
N GLU A 713 -30.87 -21.65 14.26
CA GLU A 713 -30.41 -21.15 15.57
C GLU A 713 -31.32 -20.02 16.12
N ASN A 714 -31.85 -19.16 15.25
CA ASN A 714 -32.84 -18.15 15.64
C ASN A 714 -34.20 -18.76 16.00
N ALA A 715 -34.58 -19.90 15.40
CA ALA A 715 -35.77 -20.66 15.82
C ALA A 715 -35.62 -21.24 17.23
N GLU A 716 -34.43 -21.69 17.61
CA GLU A 716 -34.13 -22.17 18.98
C GLU A 716 -34.16 -21.03 20.01
N TRP A 717 -33.70 -19.82 19.65
CA TRP A 717 -33.65 -18.66 20.54
C TRP A 717 -35.01 -17.94 20.67
N TYR A 718 -35.81 -17.89 19.61
CA TYR A 718 -37.12 -17.22 19.60
C TYR A 718 -38.28 -18.13 19.16
N PRO A 719 -38.46 -19.33 19.75
CA PRO A 719 -39.47 -20.30 19.30
C PRO A 719 -40.90 -19.79 19.48
N GLN A 720 -41.14 -18.87 20.42
CA GLN A 720 -42.40 -18.13 20.54
C GLN A 720 -42.74 -17.27 19.32
N LEU A 721 -41.73 -16.74 18.60
CA LEU A 721 -41.94 -15.93 17.40
C LEU A 721 -42.19 -16.83 16.19
N VAL A 722 -41.52 -17.98 16.07
CA VAL A 722 -41.86 -19.00 15.05
C VAL A 722 -43.32 -19.47 15.22
N ARG A 723 -43.76 -19.74 16.46
CA ARG A 723 -45.18 -20.05 16.74
C ARG A 723 -46.11 -18.89 16.40
N ARG A 724 -45.70 -17.64 16.64
CA ARG A 724 -46.49 -16.44 16.29
C ARG A 724 -46.64 -16.28 14.77
N ILE A 725 -45.56 -16.44 14.01
CA ILE A 725 -45.54 -16.44 12.53
C ILE A 725 -46.57 -17.44 11.98
N VAL A 726 -46.56 -18.67 12.50
CA VAL A 726 -47.50 -19.74 12.09
C VAL A 726 -48.94 -19.45 12.53
N ALA A 727 -49.15 -19.02 13.78
CA ALA A 727 -50.49 -18.73 14.31
C ALA A 727 -51.16 -17.53 13.63
N GLU A 728 -50.38 -16.53 13.17
CA GLU A 728 -50.86 -15.43 12.35
C GLU A 728 -50.99 -15.80 10.86
N GLY A 729 -50.76 -17.07 10.48
CA GLY A 729 -51.03 -17.60 9.15
C GLY A 729 -50.04 -17.14 8.07
N HIS A 730 -48.78 -16.92 8.43
CA HIS A 730 -47.69 -16.71 7.48
C HIS A 730 -47.06 -18.06 7.09
N ARG A 731 -46.41 -18.12 5.91
CA ARG A 731 -45.68 -19.33 5.47
C ARG A 731 -44.25 -19.33 6.02
N LEU A 732 -43.74 -20.52 6.36
CA LEU A 732 -42.34 -20.69 6.76
C LEU A 732 -41.46 -21.09 5.59
N CYS A 733 -40.21 -20.64 5.67
CA CYS A 733 -39.12 -20.90 4.76
C CYS A 733 -37.87 -21.27 5.59
N ASN A 734 -37.06 -22.21 5.10
CA ASN A 734 -35.79 -22.62 5.71
C ASN A 734 -34.66 -21.71 5.19
N HIS A 735 -33.81 -21.20 6.10
CA HIS A 735 -32.69 -20.32 5.77
C HIS A 735 -31.34 -20.76 6.38
N SER A 736 -31.04 -22.08 6.30
CA SER A 736 -29.89 -22.73 6.94
C SER A 736 -29.97 -22.78 8.47
N MET A 737 -29.20 -23.69 9.09
CA MET A 737 -29.12 -23.80 10.55
C MET A 737 -28.44 -22.58 11.17
N HIS A 738 -27.32 -22.13 10.56
CA HIS A 738 -26.45 -21.08 11.09
C HIS A 738 -26.21 -19.93 10.09
N HIS A 739 -27.08 -19.76 9.09
CA HIS A 739 -26.87 -18.84 7.96
C HIS A 739 -25.55 -19.14 7.21
N ASP A 740 -25.22 -20.42 7.03
CA ASP A 740 -24.04 -20.86 6.28
C ASP A 740 -24.25 -20.72 4.76
N ASP A 741 -23.18 -20.43 4.01
CA ASP A 741 -23.20 -20.50 2.55
C ASP A 741 -23.31 -21.97 2.10
N LEU A 742 -24.55 -22.41 1.89
CA LEU A 742 -24.85 -23.79 1.46
C LEU A 742 -24.62 -24.02 -0.05
N GLY A 743 -24.33 -22.97 -0.81
CA GLY A 743 -24.10 -23.01 -2.25
C GLY A 743 -22.68 -23.40 -2.64
N ILE A 744 -21.69 -23.04 -1.80
CA ILE A 744 -20.29 -23.47 -2.00
C ILE A 744 -19.97 -24.87 -1.44
N ILE A 745 -20.89 -25.50 -0.71
CA ILE A 745 -20.70 -26.84 -0.11
C ILE A 745 -21.41 -27.96 -0.90
N SER A 746 -21.05 -29.22 -0.61
CA SER A 746 -21.64 -30.37 -1.30
C SER A 746 -23.10 -30.62 -0.93
N GLU A 747 -23.92 -31.06 -1.89
CA GLU A 747 -25.37 -31.35 -1.73
C GLU A 747 -25.68 -32.20 -0.48
N ALA A 748 -24.80 -33.16 -0.15
CA ALA A 748 -24.95 -34.02 1.02
C ALA A 748 -24.80 -33.27 2.36
N LYS A 749 -23.99 -32.20 2.41
CA LYS A 749 -23.89 -31.29 3.55
C LYS A 749 -25.04 -30.29 3.55
N SER A 750 -25.35 -29.65 2.42
CA SER A 750 -26.47 -28.70 2.31
C SER A 750 -27.79 -29.34 2.76
N ARG A 751 -28.03 -30.62 2.40
CA ARG A 751 -29.18 -31.40 2.87
C ARG A 751 -29.16 -31.69 4.38
N ALA A 752 -27.99 -31.89 4.98
CA ALA A 752 -27.87 -32.14 6.41
C ALA A 752 -28.14 -30.87 7.22
N ASP A 753 -27.69 -29.72 6.72
CA ASP A 753 -27.95 -28.40 7.32
C ASP A 753 -29.43 -27.99 7.22
N ILE A 754 -30.01 -28.10 6.02
CA ILE A 754 -31.45 -27.86 5.79
C ILE A 754 -32.29 -28.72 6.75
N ALA A 755 -32.00 -30.03 6.84
CA ALA A 755 -32.71 -30.94 7.74
C ALA A 755 -32.47 -30.68 9.25
N ALA A 756 -31.41 -29.95 9.62
CA ALA A 756 -31.19 -29.49 11.00
C ALA A 756 -32.04 -28.24 11.30
N ALA A 757 -32.05 -27.26 10.40
CA ALA A 757 -32.91 -26.08 10.51
C ALA A 757 -34.41 -26.46 10.49
N ASP A 758 -34.81 -27.43 9.67
CA ASP A 758 -36.17 -27.99 9.68
C ASP A 758 -36.55 -28.60 11.03
N ALA A 759 -35.60 -29.27 11.70
CA ALA A 759 -35.82 -29.87 13.01
C ALA A 759 -35.94 -28.79 14.10
N ALA A 760 -35.09 -27.76 14.08
CA ALA A 760 -35.19 -26.61 14.98
C ALA A 760 -36.52 -25.85 14.80
N ILE A 761 -36.95 -25.63 13.55
CA ILE A 761 -38.25 -25.03 13.23
C ILE A 761 -39.42 -25.92 13.67
N ALA A 762 -39.32 -27.24 13.51
CA ALA A 762 -40.34 -28.19 13.97
C ALA A 762 -40.43 -28.30 15.50
N GLU A 763 -39.31 -28.15 16.23
CA GLU A 763 -39.30 -28.10 17.70
C GLU A 763 -39.84 -26.75 18.20
N ALA A 764 -39.50 -25.65 17.53
CA ALA A 764 -40.06 -24.33 17.80
C ALA A 764 -41.58 -24.29 17.59
N ALA A 765 -42.08 -24.81 16.47
CA ALA A 765 -43.50 -24.86 16.13
C ALA A 765 -43.96 -26.27 15.68
N PRO A 766 -44.26 -27.18 16.62
CA PRO A 766 -44.68 -28.55 16.31
C PRO A 766 -45.90 -28.62 15.40
N GLY A 767 -45.78 -29.35 14.29
CA GLY A 767 -46.81 -29.48 13.26
C GLY A 767 -46.85 -28.36 12.22
N ALA A 768 -45.95 -27.37 12.30
CA ALA A 768 -45.79 -26.37 11.24
C ALA A 768 -45.26 -27.00 9.93
N THR A 769 -45.52 -26.33 8.81
CA THR A 769 -45.05 -26.75 7.47
C THR A 769 -44.10 -25.70 6.91
N VAL A 770 -42.88 -26.12 6.54
CA VAL A 770 -41.89 -25.27 5.86
C VAL A 770 -42.02 -25.48 4.35
N THR A 771 -42.70 -24.55 3.69
CA THR A 771 -43.03 -24.62 2.26
C THR A 771 -41.84 -24.32 1.36
N TYR A 772 -40.88 -23.51 1.83
CA TYR A 772 -39.79 -22.98 1.01
C TYR A 772 -38.41 -23.19 1.61
N TYR A 773 -37.38 -23.11 0.75
CA TYR A 773 -35.99 -23.00 1.14
C TYR A 773 -35.36 -21.83 0.39
N ARG A 774 -34.72 -20.90 1.11
CA ARG A 774 -33.91 -19.83 0.52
C ARG A 774 -32.47 -20.01 0.99
N ALA A 775 -31.54 -20.06 0.05
CA ALA A 775 -30.13 -20.13 0.41
C ALA A 775 -29.65 -18.78 0.97
N PRO A 776 -28.90 -18.76 2.09
CA PRO A 776 -28.17 -17.58 2.54
C PRO A 776 -27.36 -16.94 1.42
N TYR A 777 -27.30 -15.61 1.40
CA TYR A 777 -26.67 -14.79 0.35
C TYR A 777 -27.22 -15.00 -1.09
N GLY A 778 -28.21 -15.87 -1.29
CA GLY A 778 -28.73 -16.26 -2.61
C GLY A 778 -27.87 -17.28 -3.38
N ASP A 779 -26.80 -17.86 -2.81
CA ASP A 779 -26.05 -18.94 -3.47
C ASP A 779 -26.76 -20.29 -3.32
N PHE A 780 -27.55 -20.61 -4.34
CA PHE A 780 -28.32 -21.85 -4.44
C PHE A 780 -27.52 -23.09 -4.88
N GLY A 781 -26.23 -22.95 -5.24
CA GLY A 781 -25.32 -23.97 -5.81
C GLY A 781 -25.87 -25.41 -5.94
N PRO A 782 -25.39 -26.37 -5.12
CA PRO A 782 -26.05 -27.66 -4.95
C PRO A 782 -27.25 -27.63 -3.99
N SER A 783 -27.39 -26.58 -3.17
CA SER A 783 -28.40 -26.50 -2.11
C SER A 783 -29.85 -26.44 -2.62
N ALA A 784 -30.11 -25.84 -3.79
CA ALA A 784 -31.43 -25.89 -4.43
C ALA A 784 -31.92 -27.32 -4.70
N ARG A 785 -31.00 -28.22 -5.10
CA ARG A 785 -31.35 -29.65 -5.27
C ARG A 785 -31.53 -30.34 -3.92
N ALA A 786 -30.79 -29.94 -2.89
CA ALA A 786 -30.96 -30.47 -1.54
C ALA A 786 -32.33 -30.09 -0.93
N GLY A 787 -32.69 -28.80 -0.92
CA GLY A 787 -33.98 -28.32 -0.42
C GLY A 787 -35.17 -28.85 -1.23
N GLY A 788 -35.04 -28.89 -2.56
CA GLY A 788 -36.04 -29.50 -3.44
C GLY A 788 -36.24 -31.01 -3.25
N LYS A 789 -35.23 -31.73 -2.74
CA LYS A 789 -35.34 -33.14 -2.33
C LYS A 789 -35.86 -33.32 -0.90
N ALA A 790 -35.73 -32.31 -0.04
CA ALA A 790 -36.35 -32.29 1.29
C ALA A 790 -37.85 -31.92 1.26
N GLY A 791 -38.34 -31.44 0.10
CA GLY A 791 -39.75 -31.13 -0.12
C GLY A 791 -40.08 -29.64 -0.16
N HIS A 792 -39.08 -28.76 -0.07
CA HIS A 792 -39.29 -27.32 -0.10
C HIS A 792 -39.16 -26.74 -1.51
N THR A 793 -39.97 -25.74 -1.82
CA THR A 793 -39.83 -24.93 -3.02
C THR A 793 -38.63 -23.96 -2.86
N PRO A 794 -37.60 -24.00 -3.71
CA PRO A 794 -36.51 -23.02 -3.64
C PRO A 794 -37.07 -21.61 -3.90
N LEU A 795 -36.69 -20.61 -3.09
CA LEU A 795 -37.34 -19.29 -3.07
C LEU A 795 -36.33 -18.14 -3.26
N GLY A 796 -36.34 -17.52 -4.43
CA GLY A 796 -35.55 -16.32 -4.75
C GLY A 796 -36.37 -15.03 -4.57
N TRP A 797 -35.95 -13.95 -5.23
CA TRP A 797 -36.64 -12.66 -5.28
C TRP A 797 -36.37 -11.94 -6.62
N VAL A 798 -37.19 -10.92 -6.94
CA VAL A 798 -36.97 -9.97 -8.06
C VAL A 798 -36.87 -8.52 -7.60
N VAL A 799 -37.12 -8.24 -6.32
CA VAL A 799 -36.98 -6.91 -5.72
C VAL A 799 -36.10 -7.00 -4.48
N ASP A 800 -35.06 -6.18 -4.43
CA ASP A 800 -34.11 -6.08 -3.32
C ASP A 800 -33.85 -4.61 -2.95
N PRO A 801 -34.19 -4.14 -1.74
CA PRO A 801 -33.94 -2.78 -1.32
C PRO A 801 -32.54 -2.51 -0.74
N ASP A 802 -31.64 -3.49 -0.71
CA ASP A 802 -30.46 -3.54 0.17
C ASP A 802 -30.77 -3.05 1.61
N ASP A 803 -31.91 -3.41 2.22
CA ASP A 803 -32.31 -2.86 3.54
C ASP A 803 -31.34 -3.24 4.67
N TRP A 804 -30.68 -4.40 4.53
CA TRP A 804 -29.57 -4.85 5.36
C TRP A 804 -28.38 -3.87 5.42
N LEU A 805 -28.19 -3.00 4.42
CA LEU A 805 -27.17 -1.93 4.41
C LEU A 805 -27.56 -0.69 5.25
N LEU A 806 -28.73 -0.69 5.90
CA LEU A 806 -29.26 0.45 6.66
C LEU A 806 -29.35 1.78 5.88
N PRO A 807 -29.82 1.80 4.60
CA PRO A 807 -29.72 2.97 3.71
C PRO A 807 -30.73 4.10 3.99
N GLY A 808 -31.59 3.95 5.01
CA GLY A 808 -32.66 4.85 5.39
C GLY A 808 -34.04 4.35 4.95
N ALA A 809 -35.04 4.41 5.84
CA ALA A 809 -36.39 3.87 5.60
C ALA A 809 -37.07 4.39 4.31
N GLY A 810 -36.90 5.69 4.00
CA GLY A 810 -37.40 6.27 2.75
C GLY A 810 -36.69 5.75 1.50
N VAL A 811 -35.41 5.36 1.61
CA VAL A 811 -34.64 4.74 0.51
C VAL A 811 -35.09 3.30 0.31
N ILE A 812 -35.31 2.53 1.39
CA ILE A 812 -35.87 1.17 1.35
C ILE A 812 -37.23 1.18 0.63
N ALA A 813 -38.17 2.00 1.09
CA ALA A 813 -39.50 2.09 0.49
C ALA A 813 -39.47 2.54 -0.99
N SER A 814 -38.61 3.52 -1.32
CA SER A 814 -38.44 4.00 -2.69
C SER A 814 -37.84 2.94 -3.62
N ARG A 815 -36.84 2.17 -3.15
CA ARG A 815 -36.22 1.07 -3.89
C ARG A 815 -37.20 -0.06 -4.18
N ILE A 816 -38.04 -0.44 -3.21
CA ILE A 816 -39.09 -1.44 -3.43
C ILE A 816 -40.03 -0.92 -4.53
N LYS A 817 -40.59 0.29 -4.40
CA LYS A 817 -41.50 0.85 -5.43
C LYS A 817 -40.89 0.97 -6.82
N GLN A 818 -39.60 1.28 -6.94
CA GLN A 818 -38.91 1.42 -8.22
C GLN A 818 -38.70 0.07 -8.94
N GLN A 819 -38.57 -1.03 -8.20
CA GLN A 819 -38.37 -2.38 -8.75
C GLN A 819 -39.67 -3.19 -8.84
N LEU A 820 -40.72 -2.77 -8.14
CA LEU A 820 -41.95 -3.54 -7.95
C LEU A 820 -42.70 -3.80 -9.27
N THR A 821 -42.73 -5.06 -9.68
CA THR A 821 -43.49 -5.55 -10.84
C THR A 821 -44.68 -6.41 -10.41
N PRO A 822 -45.74 -6.56 -11.24
CA PRO A 822 -46.82 -7.49 -10.97
C PRO A 822 -46.29 -8.92 -10.77
N ARG A 823 -46.74 -9.60 -9.72
CA ARG A 823 -46.26 -10.89 -9.19
C ARG A 823 -44.91 -10.87 -8.45
N ALA A 824 -44.23 -9.74 -8.27
CA ALA A 824 -42.89 -9.73 -7.67
C ALA A 824 -42.82 -10.34 -6.25
N VAL A 825 -41.84 -11.24 -6.04
CA VAL A 825 -41.33 -11.58 -4.70
C VAL A 825 -40.31 -10.52 -4.27
N VAL A 826 -40.56 -9.93 -3.10
CA VAL A 826 -39.77 -8.86 -2.47
C VAL A 826 -38.98 -9.42 -1.30
N LEU A 827 -37.65 -9.29 -1.33
CA LEU A 827 -36.77 -9.50 -0.19
C LEU A 827 -36.78 -8.26 0.71
N VAL A 828 -36.87 -8.48 2.01
CA VAL A 828 -36.55 -7.58 3.13
C VAL A 828 -36.05 -8.44 4.29
N HIS A 829 -35.41 -7.85 5.30
CA HIS A 829 -34.84 -8.60 6.42
C HIS A 829 -35.59 -8.29 7.72
N ASP A 830 -35.92 -9.32 8.52
CA ASP A 830 -36.43 -9.16 9.89
C ASP A 830 -35.45 -9.67 10.97
N GLY A 831 -34.30 -10.23 10.58
CA GLY A 831 -33.14 -10.43 11.46
C GLY A 831 -31.83 -9.87 10.90
N GLY A 832 -30.69 -10.47 11.27
CA GLY A 832 -29.38 -10.15 10.68
C GLY A 832 -28.76 -8.82 11.12
N GLY A 833 -29.32 -8.18 12.16
CA GLY A 833 -28.87 -6.90 12.70
C GLY A 833 -30.05 -5.98 13.03
N ASP A 834 -29.81 -4.68 13.14
CA ASP A 834 -30.87 -3.68 13.35
C ASP A 834 -31.78 -3.61 12.11
N ARG A 835 -33.08 -3.89 12.25
CA ARG A 835 -34.09 -3.83 11.18
C ARG A 835 -35.13 -2.73 11.40
N LYS A 836 -34.88 -1.80 12.34
CA LYS A 836 -35.80 -0.71 12.68
C LYS A 836 -36.10 0.19 11.48
N GLN A 837 -35.14 0.33 10.56
CA GLN A 837 -35.34 1.04 9.30
C GLN A 837 -36.32 0.32 8.36
N THR A 838 -36.24 -1.02 8.26
CA THR A 838 -37.15 -1.86 7.48
C THR A 838 -38.57 -1.80 8.07
N VAL A 839 -38.69 -1.89 9.41
CA VAL A 839 -39.96 -1.70 10.13
C VAL A 839 -40.58 -0.32 9.85
N VAL A 840 -39.79 0.76 9.82
CA VAL A 840 -40.28 2.10 9.48
C VAL A 840 -40.62 2.22 7.98
N ALA A 841 -39.88 1.58 7.09
CA ALA A 841 -40.17 1.58 5.65
C ALA A 841 -41.52 0.89 5.36
N LEU A 842 -41.74 -0.30 5.91
CA LEU A 842 -42.96 -1.08 5.73
C LEU A 842 -44.19 -0.39 6.33
N ARG A 843 -44.04 0.31 7.46
CA ARG A 843 -45.09 1.10 8.11
C ARG A 843 -45.69 2.18 7.20
N THR A 844 -44.89 2.72 6.29
CA THR A 844 -45.32 3.68 5.26
C THR A 844 -45.71 2.97 3.95
N LEU A 845 -44.89 2.01 3.52
CA LEU A 845 -45.03 1.37 2.21
C LEU A 845 -46.28 0.50 2.08
N ILE A 846 -46.62 -0.31 3.09
CA ILE A 846 -47.78 -1.22 3.02
C ILE A 846 -49.10 -0.47 2.75
N PRO A 847 -49.50 0.56 3.54
CA PRO A 847 -50.73 1.30 3.26
C PRO A 847 -50.70 2.08 1.93
N GLU A 848 -49.54 2.56 1.48
CA GLU A 848 -49.40 3.19 0.16
C GLU A 848 -49.63 2.19 -0.97
N LEU A 849 -49.04 1.00 -0.91
CA LEU A 849 -49.24 -0.05 -1.92
C LEU A 849 -50.70 -0.52 -1.96
N LEU A 850 -51.36 -0.67 -0.80
CA LEU A 850 -52.80 -0.95 -0.74
C LEU A 850 -53.64 0.15 -1.40
N ALA A 851 -53.33 1.42 -1.14
CA ALA A 851 -54.01 2.57 -1.76
C ALA A 851 -53.76 2.67 -3.28
N GLU A 852 -52.58 2.25 -3.74
CA GLU A 852 -52.26 2.08 -5.16
C GLU A 852 -52.96 0.86 -5.82
N GLY A 853 -53.70 0.06 -5.05
CA GLY A 853 -54.40 -1.12 -5.56
C GLY A 853 -53.51 -2.35 -5.75
N TRP A 854 -52.38 -2.46 -5.05
CA TRP A 854 -51.67 -3.73 -4.89
C TRP A 854 -52.39 -4.63 -3.88
N SER A 855 -52.23 -5.93 -4.06
CA SER A 855 -52.63 -6.95 -3.08
C SER A 855 -51.43 -7.82 -2.72
N PHE A 856 -51.45 -8.41 -1.52
CA PHE A 856 -50.36 -9.25 -1.01
C PHE A 856 -50.73 -10.72 -1.15
N ASP A 857 -49.75 -11.55 -1.48
CA ASP A 857 -49.89 -12.97 -1.77
C ASP A 857 -48.64 -13.74 -1.30
N HIS A 858 -48.65 -15.06 -1.39
CA HIS A 858 -47.46 -15.88 -1.16
C HIS A 858 -46.69 -16.15 -2.47
N PRO A 859 -45.40 -16.52 -2.41
CA PRO A 859 -44.66 -17.05 -3.57
C PRO A 859 -45.30 -18.33 -4.11
N GLU A 860 -45.16 -18.57 -5.41
CA GLU A 860 -45.63 -19.81 -6.07
C GLU A 860 -45.00 -21.07 -5.42
N THR A 861 -45.76 -22.16 -5.28
CA THR A 861 -45.25 -23.42 -4.70
C THR A 861 -45.11 -24.47 -5.78
N THR A 862 -43.87 -24.85 -6.10
CA THR A 862 -43.53 -25.77 -7.22
C THR A 862 -43.07 -27.15 -6.76
N VAL A 863 -42.76 -27.31 -5.47
CA VAL A 863 -42.48 -28.59 -4.81
C VAL A 863 -43.57 -28.85 -3.77
N ALA A 864 -44.16 -30.05 -3.79
CA ALA A 864 -45.16 -30.44 -2.81
C ALA A 864 -44.53 -30.62 -1.42
N ALA A 865 -44.89 -29.73 -0.49
CA ALA A 865 -44.37 -29.71 0.87
C ALA A 865 -44.64 -31.04 1.60
N GLN A 866 -43.60 -31.61 2.20
CA GLN A 866 -43.72 -32.79 3.06
C GLN A 866 -43.87 -32.35 4.52
N PRO A 867 -44.63 -33.10 5.36
CA PRO A 867 -44.66 -32.86 6.80
C PRO A 867 -43.26 -33.03 7.40
N LEU A 868 -42.85 -32.10 8.26
CA LEU A 868 -41.54 -32.17 8.92
C LEU A 868 -41.44 -33.41 9.83
N PRO A 869 -40.25 -34.00 10.01
CA PRO A 869 -40.08 -35.11 10.95
C PRO A 869 -40.52 -34.72 12.36
N GLY A 870 -41.38 -35.54 12.97
CA GLY A 870 -41.79 -35.33 14.36
C GLY A 870 -40.59 -35.36 15.33
N PRO A 871 -40.66 -34.64 16.46
CA PRO A 871 -39.55 -34.53 17.40
C PRO A 871 -39.12 -35.92 17.90
N LYS A 872 -37.82 -36.21 17.82
CA LYS A 872 -37.27 -37.49 18.28
C LYS A 872 -37.37 -37.56 19.80
N PRO A 873 -37.86 -38.67 20.39
CA PRO A 873 -37.83 -38.84 21.84
C PRO A 873 -36.37 -38.84 22.35
N SER A 874 -36.10 -38.08 23.40
CA SER A 874 -34.76 -37.91 23.96
C SER A 874 -34.29 -39.18 24.67
N VAL A 875 -33.14 -39.71 24.24
CA VAL A 875 -32.53 -40.92 24.82
C VAL A 875 -31.52 -40.50 25.90
N THR A 876 -31.97 -40.42 27.15
CA THR A 876 -31.12 -40.16 28.32
C THR A 876 -30.55 -41.47 28.89
N GLY A 877 -29.35 -41.86 28.43
CA GLY A 877 -28.53 -42.94 29.00
C GLY A 877 -27.25 -42.40 29.63
N SER A 878 -26.79 -42.97 30.75
CA SER A 878 -25.95 -42.25 31.73
C SER A 878 -24.61 -42.89 32.13
N ALA A 879 -23.56 -42.04 32.15
CA ALA A 879 -22.42 -42.05 33.09
C ALA A 879 -21.45 -43.27 33.06
N PRO A 880 -20.35 -43.31 33.86
CA PRO A 880 -19.71 -42.30 34.73
C PRO A 880 -18.26 -41.96 34.23
N SER A 881 -17.22 -41.54 34.96
CA SER A 881 -16.92 -41.24 36.39
C SER A 881 -15.66 -40.34 36.52
N GLY A 882 -15.55 -39.50 37.56
CA GLY A 882 -14.28 -38.84 37.98
C GLY A 882 -14.42 -37.33 38.24
N ALA A 883 -14.93 -36.86 39.39
CA ALA A 883 -14.28 -36.77 40.72
C ALA A 883 -13.20 -35.65 40.81
N ALA A 884 -13.19 -34.73 41.80
CA ALA A 884 -13.97 -34.61 43.05
C ALA A 884 -14.28 -33.14 43.46
N ALA A 885 -15.09 -32.95 44.52
CA ALA A 885 -15.56 -31.65 45.07
C ALA A 885 -14.68 -31.15 46.27
N PRO A 886 -15.02 -30.08 47.05
CA PRO A 886 -16.24 -29.89 47.88
C PRO A 886 -16.95 -28.51 47.72
N SER A 887 -18.29 -28.39 47.93
CA SER A 887 -19.02 -28.00 49.18
C SER A 887 -18.77 -26.54 49.66
N THR A 888 -19.74 -25.73 50.12
CA THR A 888 -20.99 -25.99 50.88
C THR A 888 -22.24 -25.21 50.39
N ALA A 889 -23.40 -25.43 51.02
CA ALA A 889 -24.74 -24.88 50.69
C ALA A 889 -25.33 -24.04 51.87
N PRO A 890 -26.67 -23.91 52.08
CA PRO A 890 -27.75 -23.32 51.26
C PRO A 890 -28.57 -22.23 52.02
N ALA A 891 -29.60 -21.62 51.38
CA ALA A 891 -31.01 -21.57 51.86
C ALA A 891 -31.88 -20.46 51.21
N ALA A 892 -33.20 -20.67 51.22
CA ALA A 892 -34.32 -19.77 50.81
C ALA A 892 -35.35 -19.74 51.98
N PRO A 893 -36.64 -19.26 51.89
CA PRO A 893 -37.44 -18.81 50.73
C PRO A 893 -38.46 -17.65 50.96
N SER A 894 -39.29 -17.40 49.93
CA SER A 894 -40.70 -16.91 49.97
C SER A 894 -41.01 -15.41 50.19
N GLY A 895 -42.12 -14.93 49.58
CA GLY A 895 -42.68 -13.58 49.75
C GLY A 895 -43.63 -13.14 48.62
N THR A 896 -44.94 -13.12 48.90
CA THR A 896 -46.08 -12.83 47.98
C THR A 896 -46.21 -11.36 47.48
N ALA A 897 -47.16 -11.11 46.56
CA ALA A 897 -47.37 -9.86 45.82
C ALA A 897 -48.35 -8.83 46.49
N PRO A 898 -49.17 -8.04 45.75
CA PRO A 898 -49.08 -6.58 45.55
C PRO A 898 -50.24 -5.81 46.27
N PRO A 899 -50.76 -4.61 45.88
CA PRO A 899 -50.38 -3.58 44.88
C PRO A 899 -50.45 -2.11 45.39
N SER A 900 -50.36 -1.13 44.46
CA SER A 900 -51.01 0.24 44.45
C SER A 900 -50.07 1.43 44.19
N ALA A 901 -50.64 2.49 43.63
CA ALA A 901 -50.08 3.84 43.42
C ALA A 901 -51.03 4.88 44.11
N PRO A 902 -50.93 6.24 43.98
CA PRO A 902 -50.00 7.08 43.20
C PRO A 902 -49.50 8.36 43.96
N VAL A 903 -49.22 9.45 43.23
CA VAL A 903 -49.06 10.88 43.65
C VAL A 903 -47.64 11.39 43.95
N ALA A 904 -47.35 12.60 43.44
CA ALA A 904 -46.18 13.47 43.72
C ALA A 904 -46.66 14.83 44.27
N PRO A 905 -45.78 15.71 44.81
CA PRO A 905 -45.34 16.89 44.03
C PRO A 905 -43.97 17.52 44.43
N SER A 906 -43.69 18.70 43.85
CA SER A 906 -42.87 19.82 44.40
C SER A 906 -41.43 20.06 43.86
N VAL A 907 -41.37 20.94 42.86
CA VAL A 907 -40.27 21.86 42.46
C VAL A 907 -40.46 23.16 43.32
N PRO A 908 -39.47 24.02 43.73
CA PRO A 908 -38.67 24.92 42.85
C PRO A 908 -37.29 25.35 43.43
N VAL A 909 -36.47 26.33 42.94
CA VAL A 909 -36.42 27.32 41.81
C VAL A 909 -34.94 27.34 41.29
N SER A 910 -34.33 28.20 40.45
CA SER A 910 -34.60 29.38 39.56
C SER A 910 -33.34 29.54 38.63
N GLY A 911 -33.26 30.39 37.60
CA GLY A 911 -34.27 31.18 36.88
C GLY A 911 -33.66 32.16 35.84
N ALA A 912 -34.33 32.28 34.67
CA ALA A 912 -34.38 33.41 33.70
C ALA A 912 -33.07 34.01 33.08
N ALA A 913 -32.91 34.24 31.77
CA ALA A 913 -33.76 34.84 30.70
C ALA A 913 -33.89 36.40 30.81
N SER A 914 -33.99 37.23 29.76
CA SER A 914 -33.95 37.16 28.26
C SER A 914 -33.51 38.56 27.70
N ALA A 915 -33.62 39.06 26.45
CA ALA A 915 -34.31 38.69 25.20
C ALA A 915 -33.64 39.35 23.93
N SER A 916 -34.38 39.48 22.81
CA SER A 916 -34.09 40.30 21.60
C SER A 916 -35.03 41.55 21.55
N PRO A 917 -35.16 42.46 20.51
CA PRO A 917 -35.19 42.19 19.04
C PRO A 917 -34.78 43.29 18.00
N SER A 918 -34.68 42.89 16.71
CA SER A 918 -35.14 43.56 15.46
C SER A 918 -34.64 44.93 14.92
N MET A 919 -34.60 45.03 13.56
CA MET A 919 -34.70 46.23 12.68
C MET A 919 -33.50 47.22 12.62
N SER A 920 -33.30 48.07 11.59
CA SER A 920 -33.56 48.00 10.13
C SER A 920 -32.80 49.13 9.38
N SER A 921 -32.34 48.88 8.15
CA SER A 921 -32.13 49.84 7.02
C SER A 921 -31.57 51.28 7.24
N SER A 922 -30.41 51.61 6.64
CA SER A 922 -30.21 52.73 5.65
C SER A 922 -28.73 53.12 5.41
N ALA A 923 -28.45 53.71 4.23
CA ALA A 923 -27.20 54.41 3.83
C ALA A 923 -27.50 55.93 3.67
N PRO A 924 -26.64 56.86 3.12
CA PRO A 924 -25.33 56.73 2.44
C PRO A 924 -24.28 57.84 2.77
N GLY A 925 -23.16 57.90 2.00
CA GLY A 925 -22.11 58.96 2.01
C GLY A 925 -20.70 58.35 2.11
N GLN A 926 -19.69 58.58 1.25
CA GLN A 926 -19.02 59.82 0.76
C GLN A 926 -18.35 60.66 1.87
N SER A 927 -17.10 61.13 1.75
CA SER A 927 -16.02 60.92 0.75
C SER A 927 -14.64 61.41 1.29
N GLY A 928 -13.53 61.08 0.61
CA GLY A 928 -12.16 61.60 0.92
C GLY A 928 -11.44 60.95 2.11
N SER A 929 -10.12 61.08 2.31
CA SER A 929 -9.05 61.70 1.49
C SER A 929 -7.67 61.05 1.76
N LYS A 930 -6.78 61.06 0.76
CA LYS A 930 -5.30 60.93 0.90
C LYS A 930 -4.71 62.26 1.44
N PRO A 931 -3.40 62.42 1.80
CA PRO A 931 -2.25 61.57 1.46
C PRO A 931 -1.13 61.36 2.52
N GLY A 932 -0.27 60.37 2.27
CA GLY A 932 1.17 60.63 2.28
C GLY A 932 1.99 60.28 3.54
N PRO A 933 3.31 60.56 3.52
CA PRO A 933 4.23 59.43 3.34
C PRO A 933 5.50 59.45 4.21
N LYS A 934 6.15 58.28 4.35
CA LYS A 934 7.62 58.10 4.42
C LYS A 934 8.01 56.61 4.45
N GLY A 935 9.10 56.29 3.79
CA GLY A 935 10.03 55.21 4.16
C GLY A 935 11.44 55.83 4.21
N PRO A 936 12.53 55.08 3.95
CA PRO A 936 12.67 53.62 3.96
C PRO A 936 13.92 53.11 4.72
N GLY A 937 14.11 51.79 4.78
CA GLY A 937 15.43 51.16 4.83
C GLY A 937 15.79 50.38 6.10
N GLY A 938 16.69 49.38 5.97
CA GLY A 938 17.46 48.88 7.11
C GLY A 938 17.67 47.36 7.30
N ARG A 939 18.14 46.64 6.28
CA ARG A 939 18.63 45.23 6.32
C ARG A 939 17.57 44.12 6.38
#